data_AF-A0A0B3W070-F1
#
_entry.id   AF-A0A0B3W070-F1
#
_cell.length_a   1.000
_cell.length_b   1.000
_cell.length_c   1.000
_cell.angle_alpha   90.00
_cell.angle_beta   90.00
_cell.angle_gamma   90.00
#
_symmetry.space_group_name_H-M   'P 1'
#
loop_
_entity.id
_entity.type
_entity.pdbx_description
1 polymer ?
#
loop_
_entity_poly.entity_id
_entity_poly.type
_entity_poly.pdbx_seq_one_letter_code
_entity_poly.pdbx_strand_id
1 'polypeptide(L)'
;MINIDYEVVVKYNGDILKLETELGVSVEILSPIYAIITADNPDKFENLLNYSEIEYVEKPFILETQDAQSFSSTGITSFKNRTGLTGKGTILGLIDSGIDYTLPIFKNGSGKSKILYLWDQSIKGTPPEGFKEGTLYTNEDINQAINGEKSIPISITATHGTHVAGIAASIANDADIIFVRVGNRQTDYYSRSTEFMRAIKFILDKSLELNKPVAINISYGSNEGSHRGLSLFEQYIDDQCLFWKNNIVVAAGNNANKGGHKRIQLTENSDEEVEIVIGENEMIININIWPDFLDEFSVTAINPSNQSSQALSLDNPNISNTVGNTRVTGVFYPIEPYSLARRVTIRLSSTSLEQGVNSGIWRLRFKPIKIVNGQIDLYLPTSEGISKDTKFLSPNNILTVTVPGTASRVITVGSFDSRTDTVSIFSGRGDVSLGIDKPDILAPGENILSYLPGGTTGSLTGTSMATPHVTGVCTLLMEWGVVQRNDLYLYSQRSKALLIDNARRIEGQTYPSNDLGYGFLDMRNIELRSYSSNEIGNLFRSNNINDTNFRQEEALSSVFVIMRPGFIEGLRRIGLEDSFTRISENVGILKVAPGYEEELIRLFGSNVTVRSINIVSMEPLGAPASGEIGGINANEEIGVNFIKNNPNLDVTGRGVLICVADSGIDYLHEDFIYEDGTSKIAYIWDQSKEGNPPDGFYIGTEYTKEDINRAIAERDNSLTQDETGTGTLISGICAGLGRVKKEYEGVAPQSELVIVKLKTENGFTNNAYFYAARQYAIAKSQELRKPIIVNDSVGNILITGYIRGIVDLELSLINGYCEVSAIGNEANTQVHTRGTINNVGETKDVEFEITDTEQTLNIYMWVERPDRMDIKIISPSGEESKSIVSGYYETISGDFNFENTKYILNYVYPTTFSGQQLVQIALLNITRGTWKLRLTGLYITIGNYNIYMDNRVFLNEGTNFDNPDPFYTVNFPATQDYVISVGAYDLQNNNMWPPSSRGPNIQNQLNPDIIAPGVNIIGPYLNNTYGRLTGTAAAAAYVSGACALFYQYTIVDDRYQYEGFTPNMKAFLQLGATRSGGTLYPNNIAGYGILNVRGVFEQFR
;
A
#
# COMPACT_ATOMS: atom_id res chain seq x y z
N MET A 1 -15.03 -57.24 2.19
CA MET A 1 -15.65 -56.98 0.88
C MET A 1 -17.03 -56.46 1.15
N ILE A 2 -17.26 -55.17 0.90
CA ILE A 2 -18.58 -54.56 0.97
C ILE A 2 -19.21 -54.88 -0.39
N ASN A 3 -20.32 -55.62 -0.41
CA ASN A 3 -21.14 -55.75 -1.63
C ASN A 3 -21.68 -54.35 -1.93
N ILE A 4 -21.30 -53.79 -3.09
CA ILE A 4 -21.86 -52.53 -3.56
C ILE A 4 -23.02 -52.94 -4.47
N ASP A 5 -24.24 -52.81 -3.96
CA ASP A 5 -25.44 -52.90 -4.80
C ASP A 5 -25.51 -51.62 -5.64
N TYR A 6 -25.81 -51.74 -6.93
CA TYR A 6 -25.90 -50.62 -7.86
C TYR A 6 -27.35 -50.20 -7.99
N GLU A 7 -27.64 -48.90 -7.94
CA GLU A 7 -29.01 -48.36 -7.96
C GLU A 7 -29.19 -47.29 -9.04
N VAL A 8 -30.38 -47.23 -9.63
CA VAL A 8 -30.83 -46.16 -10.54
C VAL A 8 -32.26 -45.75 -10.20
N VAL A 9 -32.57 -44.46 -10.38
CA VAL A 9 -33.94 -43.94 -10.36
C VAL A 9 -34.47 -43.98 -11.78
N VAL A 10 -35.66 -44.54 -11.98
CA VAL A 10 -36.28 -44.63 -13.31
C VAL A 10 -37.63 -43.92 -13.33
N LYS A 11 -37.86 -43.17 -14.41
CA LYS A 11 -39.21 -42.75 -14.79
C LYS A 11 -39.78 -43.80 -15.72
N TYR A 12 -40.99 -44.27 -15.43
CA TYR A 12 -41.55 -45.42 -16.13
C TYR A 12 -43.04 -45.27 -16.43
N ASN A 13 -43.51 -46.09 -17.37
CA ASN A 13 -44.91 -46.29 -17.70
C ASN A 13 -45.24 -47.78 -17.70
N GLY A 14 -46.51 -48.14 -17.51
CA GLY A 14 -46.94 -49.54 -17.54
C GLY A 14 -46.48 -50.36 -16.33
N ASP A 15 -46.30 -51.67 -16.53
CA ASP A 15 -45.94 -52.62 -15.46
C ASP A 15 -44.42 -52.82 -15.41
N ILE A 16 -43.77 -52.10 -14.48
CA ILE A 16 -42.32 -52.18 -14.28
C ILE A 16 -41.89 -53.38 -13.43
N LEU A 17 -42.79 -54.03 -12.69
CA LEU A 17 -42.43 -55.14 -11.80
C LEU A 17 -41.98 -56.38 -12.58
N LYS A 18 -42.35 -56.49 -13.87
CA LYS A 18 -41.85 -57.57 -14.74
C LYS A 18 -40.32 -57.58 -14.86
N LEU A 19 -39.66 -56.44 -14.71
CA LEU A 19 -38.19 -56.35 -14.75
C LEU A 19 -37.55 -57.16 -13.61
N GLU A 20 -38.23 -57.36 -12.48
CA GLU A 20 -37.71 -58.21 -11.40
C GLU A 20 -37.53 -59.66 -11.85
N THR A 21 -38.44 -60.16 -12.68
CA THR A 21 -38.41 -61.54 -13.17
C THR A 21 -37.55 -61.67 -14.42
N GLU A 22 -37.58 -60.68 -15.31
CA GLU A 22 -36.91 -60.75 -16.61
C GLU A 22 -35.43 -60.33 -16.57
N LEU A 23 -35.10 -59.34 -15.75
CA LEU A 23 -33.74 -58.80 -15.63
C LEU A 23 -33.03 -59.24 -14.34
N GLY A 24 -33.76 -59.83 -13.39
CA GLY A 24 -33.24 -60.24 -12.09
C GLY A 24 -32.73 -59.04 -11.28
N VAL A 25 -33.46 -57.94 -11.32
CA VAL A 25 -33.24 -56.72 -10.52
C VAL A 25 -34.30 -56.61 -9.42
N SER A 26 -34.12 -55.75 -8.43
CA SER A 26 -35.19 -55.38 -7.48
C SER A 26 -35.81 -54.07 -7.93
N VAL A 27 -37.14 -53.97 -7.88
CA VAL A 27 -37.88 -52.76 -8.28
C VAL A 27 -38.68 -52.23 -7.11
N GLU A 28 -38.32 -51.04 -6.62
CA GLU A 28 -39.05 -50.34 -5.57
C GLU A 28 -39.89 -49.21 -6.20
N ILE A 29 -41.22 -49.39 -6.23
CA ILE A 29 -42.13 -48.37 -6.78
C ILE A 29 -42.26 -47.21 -5.79
N LEU A 30 -41.83 -46.01 -6.21
CA LEU A 30 -41.97 -44.78 -5.44
C LEU A 30 -43.31 -44.08 -5.72
N SER A 31 -43.79 -44.17 -6.96
CA SER A 31 -45.06 -43.58 -7.41
C SER A 31 -45.50 -44.21 -8.74
N PRO A 32 -46.71 -43.93 -9.26
CA PRO A 32 -47.20 -44.50 -10.53
C PRO A 32 -46.32 -44.22 -11.77
N ILE A 33 -45.33 -43.33 -11.68
CA ILE A 33 -44.42 -42.97 -12.77
C ILE A 33 -42.94 -43.00 -12.38
N TYR A 34 -42.59 -43.36 -11.15
CA TYR A 34 -41.19 -43.40 -10.67
C TYR A 34 -40.91 -44.65 -9.82
N ALA A 35 -39.79 -45.31 -10.08
CA ALA A 35 -39.31 -46.44 -9.30
C ALA A 35 -37.78 -46.35 -9.10
N ILE A 36 -37.25 -47.09 -8.12
CA ILE A 36 -35.82 -47.35 -7.97
C ILE A 36 -35.58 -48.78 -8.45
N ILE A 37 -34.53 -48.98 -9.26
CA ILE A 37 -34.08 -50.30 -9.67
C ILE A 37 -32.71 -50.57 -9.06
N THR A 38 -32.60 -51.66 -8.32
CA THR A 38 -31.35 -52.11 -7.67
C THR A 38 -30.86 -53.40 -8.33
N ALA A 39 -29.58 -53.46 -8.68
CA ALA A 39 -28.94 -54.59 -9.35
C ALA A 39 -27.61 -54.97 -8.67
N ASP A 40 -27.29 -56.26 -8.74
CA ASP A 40 -26.04 -56.85 -8.25
C ASP A 40 -24.86 -56.69 -9.22
N ASN A 41 -25.12 -56.29 -10.48
CA ASN A 41 -24.11 -56.00 -11.50
C ASN A 41 -24.58 -54.83 -12.40
N PRO A 42 -23.74 -53.80 -12.67
CA PRO A 42 -24.06 -52.66 -13.53
C PRO A 42 -24.43 -53.03 -14.97
N ASP A 43 -23.98 -54.17 -15.51
CA ASP A 43 -24.30 -54.60 -16.89
C ASP A 43 -25.81 -54.78 -17.11
N LYS A 44 -26.55 -55.06 -16.03
CA LYS A 44 -28.02 -55.18 -16.09
C LYS A 44 -28.69 -53.85 -16.43
N PHE A 45 -28.05 -52.71 -16.19
CA PHE A 45 -28.61 -51.40 -16.51
C PHE A 45 -28.50 -51.01 -17.98
N GLU A 46 -27.56 -51.58 -18.73
CA GLU A 46 -27.47 -51.36 -20.18
C GLU A 46 -28.72 -51.88 -20.92
N ASN A 47 -29.39 -52.88 -20.35
CA ASN A 47 -30.59 -53.47 -20.93
C ASN A 47 -31.89 -52.76 -20.53
N LEU A 48 -31.87 -51.81 -19.57
CA LEU A 48 -33.07 -51.10 -19.12
C LEU A 48 -33.73 -50.29 -20.25
N LEU A 49 -32.94 -49.67 -21.12
CA LEU A 49 -33.44 -48.89 -22.25
C LEU A 49 -34.11 -49.74 -23.34
N ASN A 50 -33.99 -51.06 -23.29
CA ASN A 50 -34.66 -51.97 -24.22
C ASN A 50 -36.12 -52.26 -23.82
N TYR A 51 -36.55 -51.82 -22.63
CA TYR A 51 -37.91 -51.99 -22.13
C TYR A 51 -38.75 -50.76 -22.46
N SER A 52 -39.88 -50.97 -23.15
CA SER A 52 -40.84 -49.91 -23.50
C SER A 52 -41.40 -49.16 -22.28
N GLU A 53 -41.37 -49.81 -21.12
CA GLU A 53 -41.83 -49.27 -19.84
C GLU A 53 -40.85 -48.25 -19.25
N ILE A 54 -39.58 -48.24 -19.64
CA ILE A 54 -38.58 -47.29 -19.13
C ILE A 54 -38.57 -46.04 -20.01
N GLU A 55 -39.03 -44.91 -19.45
CA GLU A 55 -39.02 -43.62 -20.13
C GLU A 55 -37.71 -42.86 -19.93
N TYR A 56 -37.10 -42.99 -18.75
CA TYR A 56 -35.86 -42.32 -18.40
C TYR A 56 -35.16 -43.05 -17.26
N VAL A 57 -33.83 -43.01 -17.25
CA VAL A 57 -32.98 -43.60 -16.21
C VAL A 57 -32.00 -42.53 -15.71
N GLU A 58 -31.94 -42.34 -14.40
CA GLU A 58 -31.06 -41.39 -13.72
C GLU A 58 -30.27 -42.10 -12.61
N LYS A 59 -28.99 -41.78 -12.47
CA LYS A 59 -28.16 -42.34 -11.39
C LYS A 59 -28.41 -41.54 -10.10
N PRO A 60 -28.58 -42.19 -8.92
CA PRO A 60 -28.72 -41.48 -7.66
C PRO A 60 -27.47 -40.64 -7.34
N PHE A 61 -27.68 -39.44 -6.84
CA PHE A 61 -26.61 -38.56 -6.37
C PHE A 61 -26.14 -38.97 -4.98
N ILE A 62 -24.83 -38.99 -4.75
CA ILE A 62 -24.25 -39.17 -3.41
C ILE A 62 -24.29 -37.80 -2.70
N LEU A 63 -24.94 -37.74 -1.54
CA LEU A 63 -24.98 -36.56 -0.68
C LEU A 63 -23.95 -36.72 0.44
N GLU A 64 -22.90 -35.89 0.46
CA GLU A 64 -21.86 -35.88 1.50
C GLU A 64 -22.15 -34.82 2.59
N THR A 65 -21.55 -34.98 3.78
CA THR A 65 -21.61 -33.98 4.85
C THR A 65 -20.87 -32.69 4.44
N GLN A 66 -21.55 -31.55 4.60
CA GLN A 66 -21.16 -30.22 4.05
C GLN A 66 -19.74 -29.71 4.41
N ASP A 67 -19.15 -30.11 5.53
CA ASP A 67 -17.80 -29.68 5.97
C ASP A 67 -16.70 -30.13 4.99
N ALA A 68 -16.79 -31.39 4.52
CA ALA A 68 -15.88 -31.91 3.50
C ALA A 68 -15.98 -31.10 2.19
N GLN A 69 -17.15 -30.54 1.86
CA GLN A 69 -17.36 -29.90 0.56
C GLN A 69 -16.68 -28.53 0.44
N SER A 70 -16.70 -27.68 1.48
CA SER A 70 -16.11 -26.32 1.43
C SER A 70 -14.57 -26.32 1.43
N PHE A 71 -13.94 -27.17 2.26
CA PHE A 71 -12.49 -27.34 2.26
C PHE A 71 -12.00 -28.11 1.04
N SER A 72 -12.79 -29.08 0.54
CA SER A 72 -12.40 -29.82 -0.67
C SER A 72 -12.60 -28.99 -1.94
N SER A 73 -13.63 -28.14 -2.03
CA SER A 73 -13.86 -27.26 -3.19
C SER A 73 -12.74 -26.24 -3.38
N THR A 74 -12.12 -25.80 -2.29
CA THR A 74 -10.96 -24.90 -2.27
C THR A 74 -9.63 -25.65 -2.27
N GLY A 75 -9.62 -26.99 -2.28
CA GLY A 75 -8.40 -27.79 -2.25
C GLY A 75 -7.63 -27.80 -0.94
N ILE A 76 -8.16 -27.22 0.14
CA ILE A 76 -7.49 -27.15 1.43
C ILE A 76 -7.23 -28.57 1.97
N THR A 77 -8.20 -29.47 1.88
CA THR A 77 -8.06 -30.86 2.34
C THR A 77 -6.94 -31.58 1.60
N SER A 78 -6.91 -31.48 0.26
CA SER A 78 -5.87 -32.13 -0.54
C SER A 78 -4.50 -31.51 -0.32
N PHE A 79 -4.43 -30.19 -0.15
CA PHE A 79 -3.19 -29.47 0.17
C PHE A 79 -2.62 -29.91 1.53
N LYS A 80 -3.44 -30.00 2.57
CA LYS A 80 -3.01 -30.50 3.89
C LYS A 80 -2.51 -31.95 3.79
N ASN A 81 -3.26 -32.81 3.10
CA ASN A 81 -2.86 -34.21 2.92
C ASN A 81 -1.55 -34.35 2.14
N ARG A 82 -1.31 -33.49 1.14
CA ARG A 82 -0.09 -33.48 0.31
C ARG A 82 1.12 -32.92 1.05
N THR A 83 0.94 -31.91 1.90
CA THR A 83 2.04 -31.17 2.53
C THR A 83 2.32 -31.58 3.98
N GLY A 84 1.34 -32.18 4.67
CA GLY A 84 1.42 -32.48 6.09
C GLY A 84 1.33 -31.25 7.02
N LEU A 85 1.02 -30.07 6.47
CA LEU A 85 0.94 -28.82 7.24
C LEU A 85 -0.32 -28.78 8.10
N THR A 86 -0.17 -28.25 9.30
CA THR A 86 -1.20 -28.24 10.35
C THR A 86 -1.31 -26.89 11.08
N GLY A 87 -0.43 -25.94 10.76
CA GLY A 87 -0.28 -24.65 11.45
C GLY A 87 0.69 -24.73 12.63
N LYS A 88 1.44 -25.82 12.79
CA LYS A 88 2.30 -26.02 13.96
C LYS A 88 3.39 -24.95 14.04
N GLY A 89 3.58 -24.37 15.23
CA GLY A 89 4.59 -23.33 15.48
C GLY A 89 4.16 -21.93 15.03
N THR A 90 2.91 -21.76 14.61
CA THR A 90 2.32 -20.47 14.23
C THR A 90 1.17 -20.10 15.17
N ILE A 91 0.66 -18.88 15.06
CA ILE A 91 -0.46 -18.35 15.85
C ILE A 91 -1.65 -18.00 14.94
N LEU A 92 -2.85 -18.41 15.34
CA LEU A 92 -4.13 -17.85 14.91
C LEU A 92 -4.55 -16.71 15.85
N GLY A 93 -4.47 -15.48 15.36
CA GLY A 93 -5.02 -14.30 16.02
C GLY A 93 -6.49 -14.11 15.65
N LEU A 94 -7.40 -14.15 16.60
CA LEU A 94 -8.83 -14.07 16.34
C LEU A 94 -9.44 -12.89 17.11
N ILE A 95 -10.04 -11.93 16.41
CA ILE A 95 -10.67 -10.75 17.00
C ILE A 95 -12.17 -10.80 16.71
N ASP A 96 -12.98 -11.15 17.71
CA ASP A 96 -14.41 -11.39 17.48
C ASP A 96 -15.28 -11.21 18.76
N SER A 97 -16.55 -11.61 18.71
CA SER A 97 -17.54 -11.50 19.79
C SER A 97 -17.35 -12.51 20.94
N GLY A 98 -16.21 -13.20 21.02
CA GLY A 98 -15.94 -14.21 22.05
C GLY A 98 -15.91 -15.63 21.50
N ILE A 99 -15.47 -16.54 22.37
CA ILE A 99 -15.19 -17.93 22.01
C ILE A 99 -15.61 -18.86 23.15
N ASP A 100 -16.25 -19.97 22.80
CA ASP A 100 -16.39 -21.10 23.70
C ASP A 100 -15.07 -21.89 23.75
N TYR A 101 -14.20 -21.53 24.69
CA TYR A 101 -12.88 -22.15 24.85
C TYR A 101 -12.95 -23.61 25.34
N THR A 102 -14.13 -24.13 25.71
CA THR A 102 -14.28 -25.49 26.25
C THR A 102 -14.36 -26.56 25.17
N LEU A 103 -14.54 -26.16 23.91
CA LEU A 103 -14.75 -27.09 22.80
C LEU A 103 -13.50 -27.92 22.48
N PRO A 104 -13.65 -29.20 22.06
CA PRO A 104 -12.52 -30.07 21.73
C PRO A 104 -11.59 -29.50 20.64
N ILE A 105 -12.14 -28.78 19.65
CA ILE A 105 -11.36 -28.19 18.55
C ILE A 105 -10.35 -27.13 19.03
N PHE A 106 -10.54 -26.55 20.22
CA PHE A 106 -9.63 -25.58 20.83
C PHE A 106 -8.68 -26.22 21.87
N LYS A 107 -8.64 -27.55 21.95
CA LYS A 107 -7.73 -28.32 22.80
C LYS A 107 -6.72 -29.09 21.94
N ASN A 108 -5.54 -29.32 22.48
CA ASN A 108 -4.54 -30.18 21.87
C ASN A 108 -4.80 -31.67 22.22
N GLY A 109 -3.99 -32.58 21.66
CA GLY A 109 -4.15 -34.02 21.90
C GLY A 109 -4.01 -34.47 23.37
N SER A 110 -3.50 -33.63 24.27
CA SER A 110 -3.45 -33.88 25.72
C SER A 110 -4.64 -33.33 26.50
N GLY A 111 -5.62 -32.71 25.80
CA GLY A 111 -6.79 -32.08 26.40
C GLY A 111 -6.55 -30.66 26.94
N LYS A 112 -5.33 -30.13 26.84
CA LYS A 112 -5.00 -28.74 27.22
C LYS A 112 -5.41 -27.75 26.14
N SER A 113 -5.73 -26.52 26.54
CA SER A 113 -6.10 -25.45 25.62
C SER A 113 -4.97 -25.10 24.64
N LYS A 114 -5.33 -24.90 23.36
CA LYS A 114 -4.49 -24.25 22.34
C LYS A 114 -4.51 -22.72 22.46
N ILE A 115 -5.45 -22.17 23.22
CA ILE A 115 -5.57 -20.72 23.42
C ILE A 115 -4.51 -20.30 24.43
N LEU A 116 -3.47 -19.63 23.94
CA LEU A 116 -2.36 -19.12 24.77
C LEU A 116 -2.81 -17.93 25.61
N TYR A 117 -3.60 -17.05 25.00
CA TYR A 117 -4.13 -15.85 25.63
C TYR A 117 -5.56 -15.58 25.15
N LEU A 118 -6.43 -15.28 26.10
CA LEU A 118 -7.79 -14.79 25.87
C LEU A 118 -7.91 -13.42 26.54
N TRP A 119 -8.05 -12.36 25.75
CA TRP A 119 -8.29 -11.03 26.29
C TRP A 119 -9.72 -10.59 26.04
N ASP A 120 -10.50 -10.37 27.11
CA ASP A 120 -11.83 -9.79 27.01
C ASP A 120 -11.79 -8.31 27.36
N GLN A 121 -11.95 -7.44 26.35
CA GLN A 121 -11.93 -5.98 26.53
C GLN A 121 -13.16 -5.46 27.29
N SER A 122 -14.25 -6.24 27.33
CA SER A 122 -15.53 -5.83 27.93
C SER A 122 -15.62 -6.09 29.43
N ILE A 123 -14.73 -6.91 30.00
CA ILE A 123 -14.74 -7.28 31.42
C ILE A 123 -13.68 -6.49 32.18
N LYS A 124 -14.12 -5.67 33.13
CA LYS A 124 -13.20 -4.95 34.03
C LYS A 124 -12.44 -5.95 34.91
N GLY A 125 -11.11 -5.94 34.81
CA GLY A 125 -10.23 -6.77 35.63
C GLY A 125 -8.77 -6.38 35.46
N THR A 126 -7.90 -7.36 35.24
CA THR A 126 -6.46 -7.13 35.02
C THR A 126 -6.18 -7.11 33.51
N PRO A 127 -6.00 -5.93 32.90
CA PRO A 127 -5.69 -5.84 31.48
C PRO A 127 -4.26 -6.35 31.18
N PRO A 128 -3.95 -6.68 29.92
CA PRO A 128 -2.56 -6.94 29.51
C PRO A 128 -1.66 -5.74 29.80
N GLU A 129 -0.36 -5.98 29.99
CA GLU A 129 0.63 -4.92 30.19
C GLU A 129 0.58 -3.89 29.07
N GLY A 130 0.60 -2.60 29.42
CA GLY A 130 0.44 -1.49 28.48
C GLY A 130 -1.01 -1.10 28.14
N PHE A 131 -2.02 -1.84 28.62
CA PHE A 131 -3.43 -1.56 28.38
C PHE A 131 -4.18 -1.19 29.67
N LYS A 132 -5.27 -0.44 29.56
CA LYS A 132 -6.02 0.12 30.70
C LYS A 132 -7.32 -0.60 31.04
N GLU A 133 -7.84 -1.42 30.13
CA GLU A 133 -9.19 -2.00 30.22
C GLU A 133 -9.20 -3.45 29.79
N GLY A 134 -10.21 -4.18 30.27
CA GLY A 134 -10.38 -5.60 29.99
C GLY A 134 -9.75 -6.51 31.03
N THR A 135 -9.84 -7.82 30.77
CA THR A 135 -9.26 -8.88 31.59
C THR A 135 -8.52 -9.86 30.69
N LEU A 136 -7.24 -10.07 30.95
CA LEU A 136 -6.41 -11.08 30.30
C LEU A 136 -6.48 -12.40 31.05
N TYR A 137 -6.71 -13.48 30.32
CA TYR A 137 -6.61 -14.86 30.79
C TYR A 137 -5.48 -15.56 30.04
N THR A 138 -4.56 -16.16 30.78
CA THR A 138 -3.44 -16.95 30.26
C THR A 138 -3.87 -18.38 29.94
N ASN A 139 -3.01 -19.13 29.25
CA ASN A 139 -3.23 -20.57 29.01
C ASN A 139 -3.47 -21.36 30.30
N GLU A 140 -2.77 -21.00 31.39
CA GLU A 140 -2.96 -21.64 32.69
C GLU A 140 -4.37 -21.37 33.24
N ASP A 141 -4.82 -20.12 33.19
CA ASP A 141 -6.17 -19.74 33.62
C ASP A 141 -7.25 -20.50 32.83
N ILE A 142 -7.05 -20.65 31.52
CA ILE A 142 -7.99 -21.33 30.63
C ILE A 142 -8.02 -22.83 30.92
N ASN A 143 -6.86 -23.46 31.19
CA ASN A 143 -6.81 -24.87 31.58
C ASN A 143 -7.45 -25.11 32.96
N GLN A 144 -7.22 -24.22 33.93
CA GLN A 144 -7.94 -24.26 35.21
C GLN A 144 -9.45 -24.13 35.00
N ALA A 145 -9.88 -23.28 34.07
CA ALA A 145 -11.30 -23.15 33.73
C ALA A 145 -11.89 -24.38 33.05
N ILE A 146 -11.15 -25.01 32.14
CA ILE A 146 -11.53 -26.30 31.53
C ILE A 146 -11.68 -27.40 32.58
N ASN A 147 -10.85 -27.39 33.63
CA ASN A 147 -10.91 -28.34 34.73
C ASN A 147 -11.95 -27.99 35.81
N GLY A 148 -12.66 -26.86 35.68
CA GLY A 148 -13.65 -26.39 36.65
C GLY A 148 -13.05 -25.76 37.92
N GLU A 149 -11.74 -25.49 37.93
CA GLU A 149 -10.99 -24.88 39.05
C GLU A 149 -11.10 -23.35 39.03
N LYS A 150 -11.37 -22.76 37.86
CA LYS A 150 -11.56 -21.32 37.64
C LYS A 150 -12.81 -21.07 36.81
N SER A 151 -13.42 -19.90 36.94
CA SER A 151 -14.52 -19.48 36.05
C SER A 151 -14.03 -18.39 35.11
N ILE A 152 -14.06 -18.68 33.80
CA ILE A 152 -13.91 -17.68 32.74
C ILE A 152 -15.26 -17.62 32.01
N PRO A 153 -15.92 -16.45 31.98
CA PRO A 153 -17.25 -16.35 31.39
C PRO A 153 -17.19 -16.52 29.87
N ILE A 154 -18.02 -17.42 29.35
CA ILE A 154 -18.32 -17.49 27.91
C ILE A 154 -19.36 -16.42 27.61
N SER A 155 -19.16 -15.62 26.57
CA SER A 155 -20.15 -14.61 26.19
C SER A 155 -21.44 -15.28 25.70
N ILE A 156 -22.60 -14.74 26.07
CA ILE A 156 -23.89 -15.12 25.44
C ILE A 156 -23.89 -14.86 23.94
N THR A 157 -22.95 -14.05 23.49
CA THR A 157 -22.80 -13.62 22.12
C THR A 157 -21.64 -14.29 21.38
N ALA A 158 -21.04 -15.33 21.99
CA ALA A 158 -19.90 -16.06 21.43
C ALA A 158 -20.23 -16.86 20.16
N THR A 159 -21.47 -16.88 19.69
CA THR A 159 -21.91 -17.66 18.52
C THR A 159 -21.10 -17.34 17.27
N HIS A 160 -20.96 -16.05 16.93
CA HIS A 160 -20.21 -15.62 15.75
C HIS A 160 -18.72 -15.98 15.88
N GLY A 161 -18.07 -15.54 16.97
CA GLY A 161 -16.64 -15.78 17.16
C GLY A 161 -16.25 -17.26 17.34
N THR A 162 -17.10 -18.08 17.96
CA THR A 162 -16.87 -19.54 18.06
C THR A 162 -16.94 -20.20 16.69
N HIS A 163 -17.88 -19.79 15.84
CA HIS A 163 -18.04 -20.30 14.49
C HIS A 163 -16.85 -19.94 13.60
N VAL A 164 -16.44 -18.67 13.61
CA VAL A 164 -15.25 -18.15 12.91
C VAL A 164 -13.98 -18.85 13.37
N ALA A 165 -13.76 -18.94 14.69
CA ALA A 165 -12.62 -19.62 15.28
C ALA A 165 -12.58 -21.11 14.90
N GLY A 166 -13.74 -21.76 14.87
CA GLY A 166 -13.89 -23.16 14.46
C GLY A 166 -13.43 -23.41 13.03
N ILE A 167 -13.80 -22.55 12.08
CA ILE A 167 -13.39 -22.68 10.67
C ILE A 167 -11.86 -22.60 10.56
N ALA A 168 -11.26 -21.55 11.13
CA ALA A 168 -9.81 -21.35 11.06
C ALA A 168 -9.03 -22.48 11.77
N ALA A 169 -9.51 -22.92 12.94
CA ALA A 169 -8.89 -23.99 13.71
C ALA A 169 -9.08 -25.39 13.10
N SER A 170 -10.11 -25.62 12.28
CA SER A 170 -10.23 -26.86 11.50
C SER A 170 -9.17 -26.93 10.39
N ILE A 171 -8.85 -25.78 9.79
CA ILE A 171 -7.82 -25.69 8.74
C ILE A 171 -6.42 -25.78 9.36
N ALA A 172 -6.12 -24.97 10.37
CA ALA A 172 -4.83 -24.97 11.09
C ALA A 172 -4.98 -25.60 12.49
N ASN A 173 -5.12 -26.93 12.51
CA ASN A 173 -5.47 -27.71 13.70
C ASN A 173 -4.44 -27.68 14.84
N ASP A 174 -3.16 -27.48 14.52
CA ASP A 174 -2.06 -27.48 15.51
C ASP A 174 -1.49 -26.07 15.75
N ALA A 175 -2.13 -25.03 15.20
CA ALA A 175 -1.79 -23.64 15.51
C ALA A 175 -2.18 -23.29 16.95
N ASP A 176 -1.32 -22.50 17.59
CA ASP A 176 -1.67 -21.84 18.85
C ASP A 176 -2.69 -20.72 18.58
N ILE A 177 -3.51 -20.37 19.56
CA ILE A 177 -4.55 -19.35 19.39
C ILE A 177 -4.30 -18.19 20.35
N ILE A 178 -4.40 -16.97 19.84
CA ILE A 178 -4.60 -15.76 20.66
C ILE A 178 -5.96 -15.20 20.28
N PHE A 179 -6.86 -15.11 21.26
CA PHE A 179 -8.21 -14.61 21.04
C PHE A 179 -8.43 -13.29 21.78
N VAL A 180 -9.00 -12.31 21.09
CA VAL A 180 -9.40 -11.03 21.68
C VAL A 180 -10.89 -10.83 21.45
N ARG A 181 -11.64 -10.65 22.53
CA ARG A 181 -13.05 -10.30 22.48
C ARG A 181 -13.22 -8.78 22.43
N VAL A 182 -14.03 -8.32 21.48
CA VAL A 182 -14.42 -6.91 21.27
C VAL A 182 -15.95 -6.75 21.37
N GLY A 183 -16.43 -5.51 21.48
CA GLY A 183 -17.87 -5.21 21.54
C GLY A 183 -18.53 -5.46 22.90
N ASN A 184 -19.82 -5.13 23.00
CA ASN A 184 -20.60 -5.26 24.23
C ASN A 184 -21.09 -6.72 24.45
N ARG A 185 -21.42 -7.09 25.70
CA ARG A 185 -22.00 -8.40 26.05
C ARG A 185 -23.49 -8.52 25.74
N GLN A 186 -24.17 -7.42 25.37
CA GLN A 186 -25.61 -7.39 25.09
C GLN A 186 -25.94 -7.42 23.59
N THR A 187 -25.04 -7.01 22.70
CA THR A 187 -25.23 -6.95 21.24
C THR A 187 -23.94 -7.26 20.50
N ASP A 188 -24.01 -7.93 19.35
CA ASP A 188 -22.85 -8.41 18.58
C ASP A 188 -22.39 -7.51 17.43
N TYR A 189 -23.23 -6.57 17.02
CA TYR A 189 -23.04 -5.83 15.77
C TYR A 189 -22.28 -4.50 15.95
N TYR A 190 -22.02 -4.07 17.19
CA TYR A 190 -21.39 -2.79 17.49
C TYR A 190 -20.09 -2.97 18.27
N SER A 191 -18.98 -2.77 17.57
CA SER A 191 -17.62 -2.73 18.11
C SER A 191 -16.93 -1.45 17.63
N ARG A 192 -16.02 -0.89 18.44
CA ARG A 192 -15.30 0.35 18.10
C ARG A 192 -13.97 0.05 17.42
N SER A 193 -13.56 0.86 16.45
CA SER A 193 -12.24 0.72 15.79
C SER A 193 -11.09 0.66 16.80
N THR A 194 -11.17 1.43 17.90
CA THR A 194 -10.17 1.43 18.97
C THR A 194 -10.02 0.08 19.69
N GLU A 195 -11.06 -0.76 19.72
CA GLU A 195 -10.98 -2.11 20.28
C GLU A 195 -10.16 -3.03 19.37
N PHE A 196 -10.35 -2.93 18.05
CA PHE A 196 -9.56 -3.67 17.06
C PHE A 196 -8.10 -3.21 17.04
N MET A 197 -7.82 -1.91 17.10
CA MET A 197 -6.45 -1.39 17.14
C MET A 197 -5.67 -1.98 18.33
N ARG A 198 -6.29 -1.95 19.51
CA ARG A 198 -5.76 -2.57 20.73
C ARG A 198 -5.54 -4.07 20.58
N ALA A 199 -6.50 -4.78 20.00
CA ALA A 199 -6.44 -6.22 19.78
C ALA A 199 -5.29 -6.62 18.85
N ILE A 200 -5.13 -5.92 17.71
CA ILE A 200 -4.04 -6.15 16.76
C ILE A 200 -2.69 -5.93 17.44
N LYS A 201 -2.52 -4.80 18.15
CA LYS A 201 -1.29 -4.53 18.90
C LYS A 201 -0.96 -5.66 19.86
N PHE A 202 -1.94 -6.06 20.69
CA PHE A 202 -1.75 -7.12 21.67
C PHE A 202 -1.32 -8.45 21.02
N ILE A 203 -1.98 -8.85 19.93
CA ILE A 203 -1.65 -10.09 19.23
C ILE A 203 -0.24 -10.03 18.64
N LEU A 204 0.13 -8.92 17.99
CA LEU A 204 1.44 -8.75 17.37
C LEU A 204 2.57 -8.67 18.39
N ASP A 205 2.39 -7.94 19.49
CA ASP A 205 3.34 -7.86 20.59
C ASP A 205 3.60 -9.25 21.18
N LYS A 206 2.53 -10.02 21.44
CA LYS A 206 2.66 -11.41 21.94
C LYS A 206 3.26 -12.36 20.92
N SER A 207 2.94 -12.19 19.64
CA SER A 207 3.53 -12.96 18.56
C SER A 207 5.05 -12.74 18.45
N LEU A 208 5.50 -11.49 18.60
CA LEU A 208 6.93 -11.13 18.66
C LEU A 208 7.60 -11.70 19.92
N GLU A 209 6.98 -11.55 21.09
CA GLU A 209 7.48 -12.10 22.37
C GLU A 209 7.66 -13.62 22.32
N LEU A 210 6.70 -14.32 21.72
CA LEU A 210 6.73 -15.77 21.54
C LEU A 210 7.62 -16.23 20.39
N ASN A 211 8.15 -15.31 19.58
CA ASN A 211 8.92 -15.57 18.36
C ASN A 211 8.19 -16.54 17.39
N LYS A 212 6.88 -16.33 17.20
CA LYS A 212 6.03 -17.14 16.31
C LYS A 212 5.33 -16.23 15.30
N PRO A 213 5.21 -16.61 14.01
CA PRO A 213 4.42 -15.85 13.04
C PRO A 213 2.91 -15.97 13.33
N VAL A 214 2.13 -14.99 12.89
CA VAL A 214 0.69 -14.91 13.22
C VAL A 214 -0.21 -14.52 12.03
N ALA A 215 -1.34 -15.19 11.88
CA ALA A 215 -2.42 -14.76 10.97
C ALA A 215 -3.59 -14.23 11.79
N ILE A 216 -3.99 -12.97 11.56
CA ILE A 216 -5.06 -12.29 12.28
C ILE A 216 -6.32 -12.26 11.43
N ASN A 217 -7.43 -12.79 11.96
CA ASN A 217 -8.75 -12.75 11.34
C ASN A 217 -9.59 -11.60 11.92
N ILE A 218 -10.12 -10.74 11.04
CA ILE A 218 -11.07 -9.67 11.39
C ILE A 218 -12.35 -9.84 10.56
N SER A 219 -13.38 -10.40 11.17
CA SER A 219 -14.70 -10.62 10.56
C SER A 219 -15.69 -9.49 10.90
N TYR A 220 -15.26 -8.24 10.76
CA TYR A 220 -16.02 -7.02 11.09
C TYR A 220 -15.80 -5.93 10.04
N GLY A 221 -16.80 -5.07 9.85
CA GLY A 221 -16.69 -3.93 8.94
C GLY A 221 -17.72 -2.82 9.19
N SER A 222 -17.45 -1.63 8.66
CA SER A 222 -18.30 -0.44 8.75
C SER A 222 -18.36 0.34 7.44
N ASN A 223 -19.45 1.09 7.24
CA ASN A 223 -19.61 2.07 6.15
C ASN A 223 -19.23 3.51 6.58
N GLU A 224 -18.72 3.70 7.81
CA GLU A 224 -18.43 5.01 8.39
C GLU A 224 -17.06 5.60 7.95
N GLY A 225 -16.54 5.21 6.78
CA GLY A 225 -15.26 5.69 6.24
C GLY A 225 -15.35 5.99 4.75
N SER A 226 -14.25 6.44 4.15
CA SER A 226 -14.22 6.85 2.74
C SER A 226 -14.22 5.69 1.75
N HIS A 227 -14.02 4.46 2.23
CA HIS A 227 -13.85 3.24 1.44
C HIS A 227 -12.63 3.27 0.49
N ARG A 228 -11.65 4.15 0.78
CA ARG A 228 -10.43 4.33 -0.02
C ARG A 228 -9.14 3.97 0.72
N GLY A 229 -9.21 3.34 1.90
CA GLY A 229 -8.01 3.00 2.69
C GLY A 229 -7.38 4.19 3.43
N LEU A 230 -8.13 5.28 3.63
CA LEU A 230 -7.59 6.57 4.10
C LEU A 230 -7.88 6.88 5.58
N SER A 231 -8.72 6.11 6.26
CA SER A 231 -8.99 6.38 7.69
C SER A 231 -7.79 6.01 8.57
N LEU A 232 -7.63 6.66 9.73
CA LEU A 232 -6.58 6.33 10.70
C LEU A 232 -6.59 4.84 11.11
N PHE A 233 -7.77 4.23 11.15
CA PHE A 233 -7.89 2.81 11.47
C PHE A 233 -7.30 1.93 10.37
N GLU A 234 -7.53 2.26 9.10
CA GLU A 234 -6.95 1.53 7.97
C GLU A 234 -5.45 1.77 7.83
N GLN A 235 -4.99 3.02 7.98
CA GLN A 235 -3.57 3.37 7.96
C GLN A 235 -2.82 2.60 9.05
N TYR A 236 -3.35 2.60 10.28
CA TYR A 236 -2.78 1.80 11.37
C TYR A 236 -2.68 0.31 11.01
N ILE A 237 -3.73 -0.28 10.43
CA ILE A 237 -3.71 -1.69 10.03
C ILE A 237 -2.67 -1.95 8.93
N ASP A 238 -2.55 -1.04 7.96
CA ASP A 238 -1.52 -1.13 6.91
C ASP A 238 -0.10 -1.08 7.51
N ASP A 239 0.14 -0.22 8.51
CA ASP A 239 1.41 -0.18 9.23
C ASP A 239 1.65 -1.48 10.02
N GLN A 240 0.62 -2.01 10.67
CA GLN A 240 0.73 -3.27 11.39
C GLN A 240 0.99 -4.46 10.46
N CYS A 241 0.57 -4.42 9.19
CA CYS A 241 0.94 -5.42 8.18
C CYS A 241 2.46 -5.42 7.84
N LEU A 242 3.21 -4.38 8.24
CA LEU A 242 4.67 -4.29 8.12
C LEU A 242 5.41 -4.68 9.41
N PHE A 243 4.70 -4.78 10.52
CA PHE A 243 5.27 -5.12 11.82
C PHE A 243 5.30 -6.63 12.05
N TRP A 244 6.49 -7.20 12.25
CA TRP A 244 6.66 -8.65 12.51
C TRP A 244 6.12 -9.56 11.38
N LYS A 245 6.33 -10.88 11.50
CA LYS A 245 5.96 -11.88 10.49
C LYS A 245 4.46 -12.18 10.60
N ASN A 246 3.63 -11.36 9.96
CA ASN A 246 2.18 -11.45 10.11
C ASN A 246 1.38 -11.39 8.79
N ASN A 247 0.15 -11.89 8.84
CA ASN A 247 -0.90 -11.70 7.84
C ASN A 247 -2.16 -11.16 8.53
N ILE A 248 -2.71 -10.03 8.08
CA ILE A 248 -4.03 -9.54 8.53
C ILE A 248 -5.06 -9.80 7.43
N VAL A 249 -6.11 -10.54 7.76
CA VAL A 249 -7.15 -10.99 6.84
C VAL A 249 -8.49 -10.42 7.29
N VAL A 250 -9.20 -9.74 6.39
CA VAL A 250 -10.39 -8.93 6.70
C VAL A 250 -11.56 -9.31 5.81
N ALA A 251 -12.76 -9.39 6.37
CA ALA A 251 -13.99 -9.62 5.62
C ALA A 251 -14.34 -8.43 4.70
N ALA A 252 -14.82 -8.70 3.49
CA ALA A 252 -15.26 -7.66 2.56
C ALA A 252 -16.56 -6.95 2.98
N GLY A 253 -17.36 -7.55 3.87
CA GLY A 253 -18.66 -7.02 4.30
C GLY A 253 -19.83 -7.52 3.44
N ASN A 254 -21.05 -7.32 3.93
CA ASN A 254 -22.28 -7.95 3.39
C ASN A 254 -23.28 -6.93 2.80
N ASN A 255 -22.81 -5.76 2.35
CA ASN A 255 -23.67 -4.60 2.02
C ASN A 255 -23.99 -4.43 0.52
N ALA A 256 -23.43 -5.23 -0.39
CA ALA A 256 -23.50 -4.97 -1.84
C ALA A 256 -24.93 -4.97 -2.43
N ASN A 257 -25.83 -5.79 -1.88
CA ASN A 257 -27.23 -5.87 -2.32
C ASN A 257 -28.22 -5.18 -1.36
N LYS A 258 -27.73 -4.40 -0.39
CA LYS A 258 -28.56 -3.80 0.66
C LYS A 258 -29.03 -2.39 0.35
N GLY A 259 -28.52 -1.79 -0.72
CA GLY A 259 -28.87 -0.43 -1.13
C GLY A 259 -28.34 0.65 -0.20
N GLY A 260 -27.22 0.37 0.49
CA GLY A 260 -26.58 1.28 1.45
C GLY A 260 -25.58 2.27 0.85
N HIS A 261 -25.33 2.23 -0.47
CA HIS A 261 -24.40 3.14 -1.16
C HIS A 261 -25.05 3.78 -2.40
N LYS A 262 -24.67 5.05 -2.65
CA LYS A 262 -25.01 5.81 -3.85
C LYS A 262 -23.82 6.63 -4.29
N ARG A 263 -23.52 6.63 -5.58
CA ARG A 263 -22.62 7.61 -6.21
C ARG A 263 -23.40 8.57 -7.10
N ILE A 264 -23.02 9.83 -7.08
CA ILE A 264 -23.50 10.86 -8.02
C ILE A 264 -22.33 11.58 -8.69
N GLN A 265 -22.62 12.22 -9.82
CA GLN A 265 -21.70 13.08 -10.56
C GLN A 265 -22.32 14.48 -10.62
N LEU A 266 -21.87 15.38 -9.75
CA LEU A 266 -22.31 16.77 -9.71
C LEU A 266 -21.63 17.56 -10.83
N THR A 267 -22.36 18.48 -11.45
CA THR A 267 -21.82 19.40 -12.47
C THR A 267 -22.07 20.83 -12.05
N GLU A 268 -21.25 21.77 -12.51
CA GLU A 268 -21.27 23.16 -12.02
C GLU A 268 -22.59 23.91 -12.29
N ASN A 269 -23.43 23.40 -13.20
CA ASN A 269 -24.66 24.07 -13.63
C ASN A 269 -25.95 23.28 -13.38
N SER A 270 -25.91 22.13 -12.67
CA SER A 270 -27.13 21.37 -12.32
C SER A 270 -27.19 20.98 -10.84
N ASP A 271 -28.38 21.16 -10.26
CA ASP A 271 -28.72 20.55 -8.98
C ASP A 271 -28.90 19.03 -9.16
N GLU A 272 -28.47 18.23 -8.19
CA GLU A 272 -28.68 16.79 -8.16
C GLU A 272 -29.49 16.39 -6.91
N GLU A 273 -30.43 15.45 -7.05
CA GLU A 273 -31.22 14.93 -5.93
C GLU A 273 -30.96 13.43 -5.71
N VAL A 274 -30.70 13.06 -4.46
CA VAL A 274 -30.57 11.65 -4.04
C VAL A 274 -31.77 11.27 -3.18
N GLU A 275 -32.49 10.23 -3.59
CA GLU A 275 -33.67 9.71 -2.89
C GLU A 275 -33.31 8.56 -1.94
N ILE A 276 -33.81 8.65 -0.71
CA ILE A 276 -33.59 7.69 0.37
C ILE A 276 -34.96 7.29 0.93
N VAL A 277 -35.24 5.99 0.92
CA VAL A 277 -36.39 5.44 1.64
C VAL A 277 -35.97 5.25 3.09
N ILE A 278 -36.71 5.82 4.03
CA ILE A 278 -36.56 5.58 5.48
C ILE A 278 -37.70 4.68 5.96
N GLY A 279 -37.36 3.54 6.54
CA GLY A 279 -38.30 2.58 7.11
C GLY A 279 -39.00 3.09 8.38
N GLU A 280 -40.00 2.35 8.85
CA GLU A 280 -40.68 2.67 10.11
C GLU A 280 -39.77 2.42 11.33
N ASN A 281 -40.01 3.17 12.42
CA ASN A 281 -39.34 3.03 13.72
C ASN A 281 -37.82 3.30 13.72
N GLU A 282 -37.28 3.88 12.66
CA GLU A 282 -35.89 4.33 12.64
C GLU A 282 -35.70 5.46 13.65
N MET A 283 -34.80 5.28 14.61
CA MET A 283 -34.57 6.30 15.64
C MET A 283 -33.50 7.30 15.23
N ILE A 284 -32.46 6.80 14.56
CA ILE A 284 -31.30 7.58 14.13
C ILE A 284 -30.81 6.98 12.81
N ILE A 285 -30.58 7.84 11.81
CA ILE A 285 -29.90 7.48 10.55
C ILE A 285 -28.74 8.44 10.34
N ASN A 286 -27.54 7.89 10.18
CA ASN A 286 -26.34 8.66 9.85
C ASN A 286 -26.01 8.45 8.37
N ILE A 287 -26.00 9.53 7.60
CA ILE A 287 -25.64 9.52 6.19
C ILE A 287 -24.25 10.11 6.08
N ASN A 288 -23.29 9.31 5.61
CA ASN A 288 -21.93 9.74 5.33
C ASN A 288 -21.81 10.12 3.86
N ILE A 289 -21.22 11.27 3.57
CA ILE A 289 -21.06 11.81 2.22
C ILE A 289 -19.57 12.15 2.03
N TRP A 290 -18.98 11.63 0.98
CA TRP A 290 -17.56 11.72 0.65
C TRP A 290 -17.37 12.36 -0.73
N PRO A 291 -17.32 13.69 -0.80
CA PRO A 291 -16.97 14.41 -2.02
C PRO A 291 -15.45 14.46 -2.25
N ASP A 292 -15.04 14.85 -3.45
CA ASP A 292 -13.68 15.34 -3.69
C ASP A 292 -13.45 16.63 -2.88
N PHE A 293 -12.25 16.80 -2.32
CA PHE A 293 -11.93 17.99 -1.51
C PHE A 293 -11.78 19.25 -2.37
N LEU A 294 -11.70 19.14 -3.68
CA LEU A 294 -11.71 20.31 -4.56
C LEU A 294 -13.12 20.82 -4.86
N ASP A 295 -14.15 20.02 -4.57
CA ASP A 295 -15.54 20.39 -4.83
C ASP A 295 -16.17 21.14 -3.66
N GLU A 296 -16.88 22.22 -4.00
CA GLU A 296 -17.68 23.03 -3.10
C GLU A 296 -19.15 22.96 -3.55
N PHE A 297 -20.03 22.64 -2.61
CA PHE A 297 -21.46 22.53 -2.84
C PHE A 297 -22.23 22.79 -1.53
N SER A 298 -23.54 22.96 -1.65
CA SER A 298 -24.45 22.89 -0.50
C SER A 298 -25.37 21.67 -0.60
N VAL A 299 -25.70 21.06 0.54
CA VAL A 299 -26.63 19.93 0.62
C VAL A 299 -27.79 20.25 1.56
N THR A 300 -29.02 19.93 1.14
CA THR A 300 -30.25 20.14 1.91
C THR A 300 -31.03 18.84 2.02
N ALA A 301 -31.43 18.46 3.23
CA ALA A 301 -32.32 17.32 3.46
C ALA A 301 -33.78 17.75 3.39
N ILE A 302 -34.58 17.04 2.59
CA ILE A 302 -36.00 17.32 2.35
C ILE A 302 -36.80 16.11 2.81
N ASN A 303 -37.72 16.32 3.74
CA ASN A 303 -38.55 15.25 4.28
C ASN A 303 -39.69 14.84 3.30
N PRO A 304 -40.41 13.73 3.57
CA PRO A 304 -41.50 13.26 2.71
C PRO A 304 -42.67 14.25 2.55
N SER A 305 -42.79 15.25 3.43
CA SER A 305 -43.79 16.32 3.37
C SER A 305 -43.28 17.59 2.68
N ASN A 306 -42.17 17.53 1.94
CA ASN A 306 -41.53 18.66 1.24
C ASN A 306 -41.01 19.78 2.16
N GLN A 307 -40.75 19.49 3.43
CA GLN A 307 -40.09 20.45 4.34
C GLN A 307 -38.58 20.26 4.28
N SER A 308 -37.85 21.36 4.06
CA SER A 308 -36.40 21.37 3.90
C SER A 308 -35.67 21.73 5.17
N SER A 309 -34.50 21.12 5.37
CA SER A 309 -33.54 21.56 6.37
C SER A 309 -32.90 22.89 5.97
N GLN A 310 -32.08 23.45 6.86
CA GLN A 310 -31.08 24.43 6.43
C GLN A 310 -30.10 23.78 5.45
N ALA A 311 -29.51 24.58 4.56
CA ALA A 311 -28.46 24.12 3.66
C ALA A 311 -27.14 23.99 4.43
N LEU A 312 -26.49 22.85 4.29
CA LEU A 312 -25.16 22.56 4.83
C LEU A 312 -24.11 22.82 3.75
N SER A 313 -23.09 23.63 4.04
CA SER A 313 -22.00 23.98 3.11
C SER A 313 -20.76 24.38 3.90
N LEU A 314 -19.65 24.74 3.24
CA LEU A 314 -18.47 25.29 3.92
C LEU A 314 -18.78 26.60 4.67
N ASP A 315 -19.62 27.48 4.10
CA ASP A 315 -20.04 28.74 4.75
C ASP A 315 -21.03 28.52 5.91
N ASN A 316 -21.72 27.37 5.92
CA ASN A 316 -22.63 26.98 6.99
C ASN A 316 -22.33 25.53 7.41
N PRO A 317 -21.19 25.29 8.09
CA PRO A 317 -20.63 23.95 8.26
C PRO A 317 -21.35 23.12 9.32
N ASN A 318 -22.26 23.73 10.09
CA ASN A 318 -23.05 23.04 11.09
C ASN A 318 -24.51 23.46 10.98
N ILE A 319 -25.40 22.49 10.79
CA ILE A 319 -26.85 22.72 10.84
C ILE A 319 -27.47 21.89 11.95
N SER A 320 -28.51 22.44 12.58
CA SER A 320 -29.33 21.70 13.53
C SER A 320 -30.72 22.31 13.53
N ASN A 321 -31.64 21.71 12.79
CA ASN A 321 -33.03 22.17 12.73
C ASN A 321 -34.00 20.99 12.62
N THR A 322 -35.25 21.21 13.00
CA THR A 322 -36.30 20.19 12.92
C THR A 322 -37.11 20.39 11.65
N VAL A 323 -37.38 19.29 10.92
CA VAL A 323 -38.34 19.22 9.81
C VAL A 323 -39.34 18.10 10.12
N GLY A 324 -40.63 18.42 10.15
CA GLY A 324 -41.65 17.50 10.67
C GLY A 324 -41.38 17.13 12.13
N ASN A 325 -41.23 15.84 12.43
CA ASN A 325 -40.84 15.31 13.75
C ASN A 325 -39.38 14.79 13.77
N THR A 326 -38.58 15.13 12.77
CA THR A 326 -37.18 14.71 12.61
C THR A 326 -36.24 15.87 12.85
N ARG A 327 -35.28 15.70 13.76
CA ARG A 327 -34.12 16.58 13.93
C ARG A 327 -33.10 16.24 12.86
N VAL A 328 -32.74 17.21 12.02
CA VAL A 328 -31.64 17.10 11.06
C VAL A 328 -30.46 17.84 11.64
N THR A 329 -29.39 17.11 11.92
CA THR A 329 -28.09 17.68 12.30
C THR A 329 -27.09 17.35 11.20
N GLY A 330 -26.36 18.35 10.72
CA GLY A 330 -25.38 18.17 9.65
C GLY A 330 -24.06 18.81 10.00
N VAL A 331 -22.97 18.20 9.57
CA VAL A 331 -21.60 18.70 9.75
C VAL A 331 -20.85 18.57 8.42
N PHE A 332 -20.29 19.67 7.94
CA PHE A 332 -19.39 19.73 6.80
C PHE A 332 -17.97 19.86 7.37
N TYR A 333 -17.19 18.78 7.35
CA TYR A 333 -15.90 18.77 8.03
C TYR A 333 -14.82 19.47 7.17
N PRO A 334 -13.86 20.14 7.82
CA PRO A 334 -12.61 20.50 7.14
C PRO A 334 -11.85 19.23 6.71
N ILE A 335 -10.82 19.41 5.87
CA ILE A 335 -9.94 18.30 5.46
C ILE A 335 -9.19 17.77 6.69
N GLU A 336 -9.03 16.45 6.77
CA GLU A 336 -8.32 15.82 7.88
C GLU A 336 -6.79 15.88 7.67
N PRO A 337 -5.99 16.14 8.71
CA PRO A 337 -4.52 16.28 8.62
C PRO A 337 -3.73 15.20 7.89
N TYR A 338 -4.28 14.00 7.83
CA TYR A 338 -3.65 12.79 7.31
C TYR A 338 -4.32 12.28 6.02
N SER A 339 -5.30 13.01 5.47
CA SER A 339 -6.10 12.53 4.33
C SER A 339 -6.69 13.68 3.53
N LEU A 340 -6.53 13.62 2.20
CA LEU A 340 -7.21 14.53 1.27
C LEU A 340 -8.72 14.21 1.11
N ALA A 341 -9.23 13.16 1.76
CA ALA A 341 -10.67 12.87 1.70
C ALA A 341 -11.45 13.88 2.55
N ARG A 342 -12.47 14.50 1.95
CA ARG A 342 -13.40 15.35 2.69
C ARG A 342 -14.62 14.56 3.15
N ARG A 343 -15.10 14.85 4.37
CA ARG A 343 -16.29 14.22 4.94
C ARG A 343 -17.41 15.24 5.15
N VAL A 344 -18.62 14.84 4.85
CA VAL A 344 -19.86 15.52 5.24
C VAL A 344 -20.79 14.49 5.88
N THR A 345 -21.42 14.83 7.00
CA THR A 345 -22.38 13.94 7.67
C THR A 345 -23.73 14.61 7.81
N ILE A 346 -24.81 13.91 7.46
CA ILE A 346 -26.18 14.31 7.77
C ILE A 346 -26.78 13.23 8.66
N ARG A 347 -27.16 13.62 9.87
CA ARG A 347 -27.82 12.76 10.84
C ARG A 347 -29.29 13.16 10.97
N LEU A 348 -30.16 12.19 10.73
CA LEU A 348 -31.59 12.26 11.00
C LEU A 348 -31.82 11.61 12.37
N SER A 349 -32.48 12.30 13.29
CA SER A 349 -32.80 11.76 14.61
C SER A 349 -34.24 12.07 14.97
N SER A 350 -34.94 11.10 15.53
CA SER A 350 -36.30 11.35 15.99
C SER A 350 -36.32 12.40 17.11
N THR A 351 -37.36 13.24 17.11
CA THR A 351 -37.64 14.14 18.23
C THR A 351 -38.50 13.50 19.33
N SER A 352 -39.01 12.27 19.12
CA SER A 352 -39.84 11.53 20.07
C SER A 352 -39.53 10.03 20.02
N LEU A 353 -39.44 9.38 21.18
CA LEU A 353 -39.24 7.93 21.29
C LEU A 353 -40.40 7.10 20.68
N GLU A 354 -41.57 7.71 20.47
CA GLU A 354 -42.78 7.02 20.01
C GLU A 354 -43.01 7.11 18.50
N GLN A 355 -42.41 8.07 17.79
CA GLN A 355 -42.77 8.39 16.41
C GLN A 355 -41.66 8.15 15.37
N GLY A 356 -40.44 7.78 15.79
CA GLY A 356 -39.31 7.55 14.89
C GLY A 356 -38.94 8.78 14.05
N VAL A 357 -37.99 8.62 13.14
CA VAL A 357 -37.73 9.54 12.03
C VAL A 357 -38.90 9.44 11.05
N ASN A 358 -39.26 10.53 10.36
CA ASN A 358 -40.32 10.50 9.36
C ASN A 358 -40.05 9.39 8.33
N SER A 359 -40.87 8.34 8.32
CA SER A 359 -40.77 7.27 7.32
C SER A 359 -41.24 7.76 5.95
N GLY A 360 -40.72 7.14 4.89
CA GLY A 360 -41.00 7.50 3.50
C GLY A 360 -39.77 8.02 2.75
N ILE A 361 -40.01 8.67 1.61
CA ILE A 361 -38.94 9.11 0.70
C ILE A 361 -38.41 10.48 1.15
N TRP A 362 -37.17 10.49 1.62
CA TRP A 362 -36.36 11.67 1.82
C TRP A 362 -35.56 12.00 0.56
N ARG A 363 -35.27 13.28 0.35
CA ARG A 363 -34.37 13.74 -0.71
C ARG A 363 -33.22 14.55 -0.15
N LEU A 364 -32.01 14.25 -0.58
CA LEU A 364 -30.85 15.12 -0.40
C LEU A 364 -30.62 15.89 -1.69
N ARG A 365 -30.79 17.21 -1.65
CA ARG A 365 -30.54 18.10 -2.80
C ARG A 365 -29.16 18.71 -2.70
N PHE A 366 -28.32 18.45 -3.69
CA PHE A 366 -26.99 19.00 -3.86
C PHE A 366 -27.04 20.18 -4.84
N LYS A 367 -26.50 21.32 -4.43
CA LYS A 367 -26.35 22.50 -5.31
C LYS A 367 -24.86 22.82 -5.50
N PRO A 368 -24.36 22.86 -6.74
CA PRO A 368 -22.96 23.16 -7.01
C PRO A 368 -22.62 24.61 -6.62
N ILE A 369 -21.42 24.83 -6.10
CA ILE A 369 -20.84 26.17 -5.86
C ILE A 369 -19.57 26.32 -6.71
N LYS A 370 -18.67 25.35 -6.64
CA LYS A 370 -17.46 25.25 -7.46
C LYS A 370 -17.10 23.77 -7.62
N ILE A 371 -17.11 23.26 -8.85
CA ILE A 371 -16.94 21.83 -9.09
C ILE A 371 -15.69 21.60 -9.95
N VAL A 372 -14.79 20.75 -9.47
CA VAL A 372 -13.58 20.34 -10.18
C VAL A 372 -13.71 18.90 -10.67
N ASN A 373 -14.09 17.97 -9.77
CA ASN A 373 -14.25 16.56 -10.08
C ASN A 373 -15.73 16.19 -10.17
N GLY A 374 -16.52 16.56 -9.15
CA GLY A 374 -17.97 16.35 -9.06
C GLY A 374 -18.39 14.96 -8.58
N GLN A 375 -17.47 14.01 -8.42
CA GLN A 375 -17.82 12.68 -7.92
C GLN A 375 -18.09 12.72 -6.40
N ILE A 376 -19.28 12.27 -5.99
CA ILE A 376 -19.67 12.21 -4.57
C ILE A 376 -20.24 10.83 -4.25
N ASP A 377 -19.67 10.18 -3.23
CA ASP A 377 -20.12 8.90 -2.70
C ASP A 377 -20.92 9.10 -1.38
N LEU A 378 -22.08 8.47 -1.26
CA LEU A 378 -22.96 8.53 -0.10
C LEU A 378 -23.18 7.14 0.49
N TYR A 379 -23.14 7.03 1.81
CA TYR A 379 -23.31 5.78 2.54
C TYR A 379 -24.33 5.91 3.67
N LEU A 380 -25.19 4.91 3.77
CA LEU A 380 -26.00 4.62 4.95
C LEU A 380 -25.19 3.73 5.92
N PRO A 381 -25.61 3.63 7.20
CA PRO A 381 -25.02 2.68 8.12
C PRO A 381 -25.16 1.25 7.57
N THR A 382 -24.35 0.32 8.06
CA THR A 382 -24.43 -1.08 7.63
C THR A 382 -25.83 -1.64 7.91
N SER A 383 -26.30 -2.54 7.04
CA SER A 383 -27.68 -3.03 7.08
C SER A 383 -28.06 -3.77 8.37
N GLU A 384 -27.07 -4.24 9.13
CA GLU A 384 -27.22 -4.85 10.44
C GLU A 384 -27.67 -3.84 11.52
N GLY A 385 -27.48 -2.53 11.29
CA GLY A 385 -27.81 -1.45 12.20
C GLY A 385 -29.07 -0.64 11.85
N ILE A 386 -29.75 -0.96 10.74
CA ILE A 386 -30.94 -0.24 10.24
C ILE A 386 -32.03 -1.21 9.77
N SER A 387 -33.24 -0.72 9.57
CA SER A 387 -34.34 -1.50 8.98
C SER A 387 -34.01 -1.93 7.56
N LYS A 388 -34.53 -3.11 7.15
CA LYS A 388 -34.39 -3.65 5.79
C LYS A 388 -35.05 -2.76 4.72
N ASP A 389 -35.99 -1.92 5.12
CA ASP A 389 -36.68 -0.98 4.23
C ASP A 389 -35.90 0.30 4.01
N THR A 390 -34.91 0.60 4.86
CA THR A 390 -34.10 1.82 4.79
C THR A 390 -32.97 1.65 3.78
N LYS A 391 -33.05 2.36 2.64
CA LYS A 391 -32.11 2.24 1.51
C LYS A 391 -32.18 3.42 0.55
N PHE A 392 -31.14 3.60 -0.26
CA PHE A 392 -31.23 4.46 -1.44
C PHE A 392 -32.22 3.88 -2.46
N LEU A 393 -33.00 4.74 -3.11
CA LEU A 393 -33.98 4.30 -4.11
C LEU A 393 -33.30 3.79 -5.40
N SER A 394 -32.18 4.41 -5.77
CA SER A 394 -31.34 4.04 -6.92
C SER A 394 -29.90 3.78 -6.45
N PRO A 395 -29.62 2.66 -5.77
CA PRO A 395 -28.30 2.42 -5.19
C PRO A 395 -27.26 2.03 -6.24
N ASN A 396 -25.99 2.24 -5.90
CA ASN A 396 -24.86 1.61 -6.56
C ASN A 396 -24.44 0.35 -5.77
N ASN A 397 -23.95 -0.67 -6.48
CA ASN A 397 -23.51 -1.93 -5.87
C ASN A 397 -21.97 -2.12 -5.91
N ILE A 398 -21.25 -1.18 -6.50
CA ILE A 398 -19.78 -1.09 -6.49
C ILE A 398 -19.32 -0.21 -5.33
N LEU A 399 -18.06 -0.31 -4.92
CA LEU A 399 -17.51 0.40 -3.75
C LEU A 399 -18.31 0.17 -2.44
N THR A 400 -18.64 -1.09 -2.19
CA THR A 400 -19.40 -1.57 -1.03
C THR A 400 -18.58 -2.46 -0.09
N VAL A 401 -17.28 -2.65 -0.35
CA VAL A 401 -16.35 -3.26 0.62
C VAL A 401 -16.28 -2.39 1.86
N THR A 402 -16.55 -2.95 3.03
CA THR A 402 -16.57 -2.19 4.30
C THR A 402 -15.18 -1.90 4.84
N VAL A 403 -15.01 -0.79 5.54
CA VAL A 403 -13.79 -0.48 6.32
C VAL A 403 -13.68 -1.47 7.50
N PRO A 404 -12.52 -2.11 7.75
CA PRO A 404 -11.20 -1.83 7.21
C PRO A 404 -10.77 -2.73 6.03
N GLY A 405 -11.69 -3.45 5.39
CA GLY A 405 -11.39 -4.27 4.20
C GLY A 405 -10.90 -3.46 2.99
N THR A 406 -11.01 -2.13 3.04
CA THR A 406 -10.45 -1.19 2.05
C THR A 406 -9.00 -0.79 2.33
N ALA A 407 -8.38 -1.23 3.44
CA ALA A 407 -6.95 -1.06 3.70
C ALA A 407 -6.10 -1.76 2.61
N SER A 408 -4.97 -1.14 2.24
CA SER A 408 -4.24 -1.53 1.02
C SER A 408 -3.49 -2.86 1.18
N ARG A 409 -2.98 -3.15 2.38
CA ARG A 409 -2.06 -4.27 2.65
C ARG A 409 -2.76 -5.52 3.18
N VAL A 410 -3.93 -5.40 3.80
CA VAL A 410 -4.69 -6.56 4.31
C VAL A 410 -5.15 -7.46 3.16
N ILE A 411 -5.37 -8.74 3.46
CA ILE A 411 -6.02 -9.68 2.54
C ILE A 411 -7.54 -9.58 2.76
N THR A 412 -8.23 -8.94 1.84
CA THR A 412 -9.68 -8.73 1.90
C THR A 412 -10.40 -9.88 1.22
N VAL A 413 -11.33 -10.51 1.95
CA VAL A 413 -11.95 -11.76 1.53
C VAL A 413 -13.45 -11.57 1.24
N GLY A 414 -13.82 -11.78 -0.02
CA GLY A 414 -15.20 -11.86 -0.46
C GLY A 414 -15.81 -13.25 -0.26
N SER A 415 -17.12 -13.37 -0.48
CA SER A 415 -17.87 -14.61 -0.30
C SER A 415 -18.36 -15.18 -1.63
N PHE A 416 -18.30 -16.50 -1.78
CA PHE A 416 -19.00 -17.24 -2.83
C PHE A 416 -19.71 -18.48 -2.28
N ASP A 417 -20.69 -18.97 -3.03
CA ASP A 417 -21.32 -20.27 -2.80
C ASP A 417 -20.48 -21.37 -3.46
N SER A 418 -19.82 -22.19 -2.65
CA SER A 418 -18.93 -23.26 -3.12
C SER A 418 -19.65 -24.42 -3.82
N ARG A 419 -20.99 -24.44 -3.83
CA ARG A 419 -21.79 -25.46 -4.53
C ARG A 419 -22.02 -25.10 -5.99
N THR A 420 -22.05 -23.80 -6.29
CA THR A 420 -22.43 -23.25 -7.60
C THR A 420 -21.33 -22.40 -8.22
N ASP A 421 -20.25 -22.11 -7.48
CA ASP A 421 -19.19 -21.19 -7.88
C ASP A 421 -19.70 -19.79 -8.24
N THR A 422 -20.79 -19.36 -7.57
CA THR A 422 -21.39 -18.04 -7.77
C THR A 422 -20.99 -17.10 -6.64
N VAL A 423 -20.56 -15.89 -7.00
CA VAL A 423 -20.31 -14.82 -6.02
C VAL A 423 -21.57 -14.57 -5.21
N SER A 424 -21.41 -14.48 -3.89
CA SER A 424 -22.52 -14.19 -3.00
C SER A 424 -23.07 -12.80 -3.27
N ILE A 425 -24.38 -12.70 -3.47
CA ILE A 425 -25.03 -11.43 -3.84
C ILE A 425 -24.82 -10.31 -2.80
N PHE A 426 -24.55 -10.67 -1.54
CA PHE A 426 -24.27 -9.71 -0.47
C PHE A 426 -22.81 -9.29 -0.38
N SER A 427 -21.87 -10.03 -0.98
CA SER A 427 -20.42 -9.81 -0.84
C SER A 427 -20.03 -8.42 -1.32
N GLY A 428 -19.36 -7.66 -0.45
CA GLY A 428 -18.85 -6.32 -0.74
C GLY A 428 -17.99 -6.31 -2.01
N ARG A 429 -18.14 -5.24 -2.81
CA ARG A 429 -17.49 -5.07 -4.11
C ARG A 429 -16.60 -3.83 -4.13
N GLY A 430 -15.43 -3.91 -4.74
CA GLY A 430 -14.54 -2.77 -4.93
C GLY A 430 -14.95 -1.88 -6.09
N ASP A 431 -13.97 -1.11 -6.57
CA ASP A 431 -14.10 -0.25 -7.73
C ASP A 431 -12.76 -0.14 -8.45
N VAL A 432 -12.47 -1.14 -9.28
CA VAL A 432 -11.22 -1.27 -10.06
C VAL A 432 -11.00 -0.05 -10.95
N SER A 433 -12.07 0.61 -11.41
CA SER A 433 -11.96 1.82 -12.24
C SER A 433 -11.34 3.01 -11.50
N LEU A 434 -11.38 3.00 -10.17
CA LEU A 434 -10.77 3.99 -9.28
C LEU A 434 -9.53 3.46 -8.57
N GLY A 435 -8.97 2.33 -9.01
CA GLY A 435 -7.80 1.70 -8.39
C GLY A 435 -8.09 1.03 -7.03
N ILE A 436 -9.36 0.70 -6.73
CA ILE A 436 -9.75 0.02 -5.50
C ILE A 436 -9.99 -1.46 -5.81
N ASP A 437 -8.89 -2.18 -5.98
CA ASP A 437 -8.84 -3.60 -6.36
C ASP A 437 -9.19 -4.50 -5.15
N LYS A 438 -10.47 -4.49 -4.77
CA LYS A 438 -11.03 -5.25 -3.64
C LYS A 438 -12.33 -5.97 -4.02
N PRO A 439 -12.68 -7.11 -3.38
CA PRO A 439 -11.84 -7.90 -2.47
C PRO A 439 -10.58 -8.45 -3.18
N ASP A 440 -9.57 -8.88 -2.44
CA ASP A 440 -8.38 -9.49 -3.07
C ASP A 440 -8.73 -10.90 -3.61
N ILE A 441 -9.51 -11.69 -2.86
CA ILE A 441 -9.87 -13.07 -3.20
C ILE A 441 -11.24 -13.44 -2.60
N LEU A 442 -11.90 -14.47 -3.11
CA LEU A 442 -13.15 -15.01 -2.55
C LEU A 442 -12.91 -16.36 -1.89
N ALA A 443 -13.61 -16.61 -0.78
CA ALA A 443 -13.64 -17.92 -0.12
C ALA A 443 -15.10 -18.36 0.16
N PRO A 444 -15.35 -19.65 0.45
CA PRO A 444 -16.69 -20.14 0.74
C PRO A 444 -17.30 -19.41 1.93
N GLY A 445 -18.45 -18.77 1.72
CA GLY A 445 -19.12 -17.98 2.76
C GLY A 445 -20.62 -18.18 2.84
N GLU A 446 -21.21 -19.11 2.07
CA GLU A 446 -22.63 -19.45 2.15
C GLU A 446 -22.85 -20.81 2.79
N ASN A 447 -23.71 -20.82 3.81
CA ASN A 447 -24.10 -22.01 4.56
C ASN A 447 -22.90 -22.82 5.09
N ILE A 448 -21.89 -22.13 5.63
CA ILE A 448 -20.68 -22.76 6.15
C ILE A 448 -20.96 -23.39 7.51
N LEU A 449 -20.78 -24.71 7.60
CA LEU A 449 -20.90 -25.48 8.83
C LEU A 449 -19.67 -25.29 9.72
N SER A 450 -19.87 -24.94 10.99
CA SER A 450 -18.80 -24.88 11.99
C SER A 450 -19.39 -25.06 13.39
N TYR A 451 -18.56 -24.87 14.41
CA TYR A 451 -18.89 -25.03 15.81
C TYR A 451 -19.73 -23.87 16.36
N LEU A 452 -20.69 -24.19 17.21
CA LEU A 452 -21.46 -23.24 17.99
C LEU A 452 -21.16 -23.42 19.50
N PRO A 453 -21.43 -22.39 20.33
CA PRO A 453 -21.30 -22.51 21.78
C PRO A 453 -22.09 -23.69 22.34
N GLY A 454 -21.52 -24.41 23.31
CA GLY A 454 -22.11 -25.63 23.88
C GLY A 454 -21.79 -26.91 23.11
N GLY A 455 -21.02 -26.83 22.03
CA GLY A 455 -20.45 -28.00 21.32
C GLY A 455 -21.35 -28.58 20.23
N THR A 456 -22.42 -27.90 19.85
CA THR A 456 -23.19 -28.22 18.65
C THR A 456 -22.51 -27.67 17.40
N THR A 457 -22.98 -28.10 16.23
CA THR A 457 -22.57 -27.52 14.94
C THR A 457 -23.74 -26.79 14.30
N GLY A 458 -23.44 -25.78 13.48
CA GLY A 458 -24.45 -25.00 12.78
C GLY A 458 -23.87 -24.25 11.59
N SER A 459 -24.78 -23.82 10.71
CA SER A 459 -24.43 -23.21 9.44
C SER A 459 -24.68 -21.70 9.48
N LEU A 460 -23.68 -20.91 9.09
CA LEU A 460 -23.78 -19.45 8.98
C LEU A 460 -23.35 -18.97 7.58
N THR A 461 -23.85 -17.80 7.19
CA THR A 461 -23.61 -17.19 5.88
C THR A 461 -23.09 -15.76 6.05
N GLY A 462 -22.01 -15.43 5.34
CA GLY A 462 -21.41 -14.10 5.30
C GLY A 462 -19.94 -14.13 4.91
N THR A 463 -19.41 -12.96 4.51
CA THR A 463 -17.95 -12.78 4.32
C THR A 463 -17.16 -13.08 5.61
N SER A 464 -17.79 -12.97 6.77
CA SER A 464 -17.26 -13.43 8.06
C SER A 464 -16.90 -14.91 8.12
N MET A 465 -17.58 -15.77 7.34
CA MET A 465 -17.28 -17.21 7.25
C MET A 465 -16.24 -17.50 6.16
N ALA A 466 -16.17 -16.67 5.12
CA ALA A 466 -15.14 -16.76 4.08
C ALA A 466 -13.74 -16.42 4.61
N THR A 467 -13.62 -15.34 5.38
CA THR A 467 -12.37 -14.81 5.95
C THR A 467 -11.53 -15.85 6.72
N PRO A 468 -12.08 -16.66 7.65
CA PRO A 468 -11.30 -17.65 8.39
C PRO A 468 -10.75 -18.79 7.53
N HIS A 469 -11.30 -19.04 6.33
CA HIS A 469 -10.68 -19.98 5.39
C HIS A 469 -9.29 -19.50 4.96
N VAL A 470 -9.22 -18.24 4.56
CA VAL A 470 -7.97 -17.61 4.11
C VAL A 470 -7.00 -17.41 5.28
N THR A 471 -7.50 -17.05 6.48
CA THR A 471 -6.67 -16.99 7.70
C THR A 471 -6.03 -18.32 8.03
N GLY A 472 -6.80 -19.42 8.00
CA GLY A 472 -6.30 -20.76 8.23
C GLY A 472 -5.23 -21.15 7.20
N VAL A 473 -5.47 -20.86 5.92
CA VAL A 473 -4.48 -21.09 4.85
C VAL A 473 -3.19 -20.29 5.07
N CYS A 474 -3.27 -19.00 5.38
CA CYS A 474 -2.08 -18.17 5.65
C CYS A 474 -1.25 -18.74 6.80
N THR A 475 -1.92 -19.31 7.81
CA THR A 475 -1.30 -19.99 8.94
C THR A 475 -0.51 -21.23 8.51
N LEU A 476 -1.07 -22.06 7.62
CA LEU A 476 -0.36 -23.19 7.02
C LEU A 476 0.86 -22.74 6.19
N LEU A 477 0.69 -21.68 5.39
CA LEU A 477 1.78 -21.12 4.58
C LEU A 477 2.94 -20.62 5.46
N MET A 478 2.64 -19.94 6.57
CA MET A 478 3.68 -19.48 7.51
C MET A 478 4.37 -20.62 8.26
N GLU A 479 3.71 -21.75 8.52
CA GLU A 479 4.39 -22.95 9.02
C GLU A 479 5.48 -23.38 8.04
N TRP A 480 5.10 -23.55 6.77
CA TRP A 480 6.04 -24.00 5.75
C TRP A 480 7.14 -22.97 5.45
N GLY A 481 6.79 -21.70 5.29
CA GLY A 481 7.74 -20.66 4.93
C GLY A 481 8.62 -20.26 6.10
N VAL A 482 7.99 -19.73 7.16
CA VAL A 482 8.68 -19.08 8.28
C VAL A 482 9.20 -20.08 9.30
N VAL A 483 8.35 -21.01 9.75
CA VAL A 483 8.70 -21.95 10.84
C VAL A 483 9.68 -23.01 10.34
N GLN A 484 9.39 -23.63 9.20
CA GLN A 484 10.24 -24.63 8.56
C GLN A 484 11.39 -24.00 7.73
N ARG A 485 11.43 -22.67 7.62
CA ARG A 485 12.50 -21.88 6.98
C ARG A 485 12.68 -22.09 5.47
N ASN A 486 11.65 -22.55 4.77
CA ASN A 486 11.69 -22.68 3.32
C ASN A 486 11.57 -21.31 2.60
N ASP A 487 10.89 -20.36 3.24
CA ASP A 487 10.69 -18.99 2.75
C ASP A 487 10.46 -18.05 3.94
N LEU A 488 11.53 -17.38 4.38
CA LEU A 488 11.54 -16.57 5.60
C LEU A 488 10.62 -15.34 5.51
N TYR A 489 10.19 -14.96 4.31
CA TYR A 489 9.38 -13.78 4.02
C TYR A 489 7.96 -14.12 3.54
N LEU A 490 7.52 -15.39 3.64
CA LEU A 490 6.17 -15.83 3.24
C LEU A 490 5.09 -15.38 4.24
N TYR A 491 4.86 -14.07 4.28
CA TYR A 491 3.83 -13.37 5.02
C TYR A 491 3.41 -12.08 4.30
N SER A 492 2.41 -11.37 4.81
CA SER A 492 1.91 -10.09 4.28
C SER A 492 1.70 -10.12 2.75
N GLN A 493 2.33 -9.20 2.01
CA GLN A 493 2.15 -9.10 0.55
C GLN A 493 2.61 -10.35 -0.22
N ARG A 494 3.60 -11.12 0.29
CA ARG A 494 4.08 -12.33 -0.37
C ARG A 494 3.06 -13.47 -0.27
N SER A 495 2.44 -13.64 0.90
CA SER A 495 1.33 -14.59 1.07
C SER A 495 0.12 -14.18 0.22
N LYS A 496 -0.23 -12.89 0.23
CA LYS A 496 -1.30 -12.35 -0.64
C LYS A 496 -1.02 -12.68 -2.11
N ALA A 497 0.17 -12.36 -2.61
CA ALA A 497 0.60 -12.59 -3.99
C ALA A 497 0.46 -14.08 -4.38
N LEU A 498 0.92 -14.99 -3.52
CA LEU A 498 0.80 -16.44 -3.76
C LEU A 498 -0.66 -16.87 -3.88
N LEU A 499 -1.55 -16.35 -3.03
CA LEU A 499 -2.96 -16.68 -3.05
C LEU A 499 -3.67 -16.13 -4.29
N ILE A 500 -3.40 -14.89 -4.69
CA ILE A 500 -4.02 -14.29 -5.89
C ILE A 500 -3.50 -14.92 -7.19
N ASP A 501 -2.23 -15.31 -7.25
CA ASP A 501 -1.60 -16.01 -8.39
C ASP A 501 -2.16 -17.44 -8.55
N ASN A 502 -2.64 -18.05 -7.48
CA ASN A 502 -3.21 -19.41 -7.54
C ASN A 502 -4.74 -19.42 -7.44
N ALA A 503 -5.37 -18.25 -7.38
CA ALA A 503 -6.82 -18.15 -7.34
C ALA A 503 -7.43 -18.76 -8.61
N ARG A 504 -8.46 -19.58 -8.43
CA ARG A 504 -9.22 -20.14 -9.54
C ARG A 504 -10.09 -19.07 -10.16
N ARG A 505 -10.07 -18.99 -11.50
CA ARG A 505 -10.81 -18.00 -12.27
C ARG A 505 -11.81 -18.65 -13.22
N ILE A 506 -12.90 -17.94 -13.45
CA ILE A 506 -13.90 -18.25 -14.47
C ILE A 506 -13.37 -17.80 -15.82
N GLU A 507 -13.35 -18.72 -16.79
CA GLU A 507 -12.95 -18.44 -18.17
C GLU A 507 -13.85 -17.35 -18.80
N GLY A 508 -13.23 -16.44 -19.57
CA GLY A 508 -13.93 -15.34 -20.24
C GLY A 508 -14.28 -14.13 -19.35
N GLN A 509 -13.90 -14.13 -18.07
CA GLN A 509 -14.02 -12.97 -17.18
C GLN A 509 -12.69 -12.20 -17.08
N THR A 510 -12.77 -10.89 -16.86
CA THR A 510 -11.60 -10.03 -16.63
C THR A 510 -11.26 -9.95 -15.15
N TYR A 511 -9.97 -9.96 -14.82
CA TYR A 511 -9.46 -9.88 -13.45
C TYR A 511 -8.35 -8.82 -13.33
N PRO A 512 -8.24 -8.12 -12.19
CA PRO A 512 -9.19 -8.16 -11.09
C PRO A 512 -10.56 -7.56 -11.49
N SER A 513 -11.63 -8.01 -10.86
CA SER A 513 -12.97 -7.43 -11.03
C SER A 513 -13.52 -6.90 -9.70
N ASN A 514 -14.52 -6.01 -9.78
CA ASN A 514 -15.16 -5.43 -8.59
C ASN A 514 -15.75 -6.48 -7.64
N ASP A 515 -16.21 -7.62 -8.16
CA ASP A 515 -16.93 -8.65 -7.41
C ASP A 515 -16.12 -9.94 -7.16
N LEU A 516 -15.28 -10.35 -8.12
CA LEU A 516 -14.46 -11.56 -8.03
C LEU A 516 -13.05 -11.30 -7.51
N GLY A 517 -12.63 -10.04 -7.33
CA GLY A 517 -11.25 -9.74 -6.99
C GLY A 517 -10.31 -10.39 -8.00
N TYR A 518 -9.34 -11.16 -7.51
CA TYR A 518 -8.47 -12.01 -8.35
C TYR A 518 -8.96 -13.46 -8.56
N GLY A 519 -10.09 -13.85 -7.97
CA GLY A 519 -10.72 -15.17 -8.15
C GLY A 519 -11.10 -15.88 -6.84
N PHE A 520 -11.39 -17.17 -6.95
CA PHE A 520 -11.72 -18.04 -5.82
C PHE A 520 -10.47 -18.66 -5.21
N LEU A 521 -10.41 -18.75 -3.87
CA LEU A 521 -9.36 -19.48 -3.15
C LEU A 521 -9.24 -20.92 -3.69
N ASP A 522 -8.04 -21.28 -4.11
CA ASP A 522 -7.73 -22.63 -4.60
C ASP A 522 -6.31 -23.05 -4.20
N MET A 523 -6.23 -24.11 -3.40
CA MET A 523 -5.00 -24.67 -2.85
C MET A 523 -4.53 -25.92 -3.61
N ARG A 524 -5.30 -26.41 -4.59
CA ARG A 524 -5.01 -27.69 -5.27
C ARG A 524 -3.63 -27.67 -5.94
N ASN A 525 -3.36 -26.59 -6.66
CA ASN A 525 -2.19 -26.47 -7.54
C ASN A 525 -1.07 -25.60 -6.94
N ILE A 526 -1.18 -25.18 -5.69
CA ILE A 526 -0.09 -24.43 -5.04
C ILE A 526 1.13 -25.33 -4.89
N GLU A 527 2.20 -24.95 -5.58
CA GLU A 527 3.54 -25.51 -5.45
C GLU A 527 4.37 -24.65 -4.50
N LEU A 528 4.72 -25.21 -3.34
CA LEU A 528 5.63 -24.56 -2.41
C LEU A 528 7.07 -24.93 -2.78
N ARG A 529 7.92 -23.95 -3.13
CA ARG A 529 9.33 -24.19 -3.46
C ARG A 529 10.25 -23.33 -2.57
N SER A 530 11.31 -23.90 -2.04
CA SER A 530 12.23 -23.19 -1.14
C SER A 530 13.03 -22.12 -1.89
N TYR A 531 13.00 -20.87 -1.40
CA TYR A 531 13.63 -19.70 -2.07
C TYR A 531 14.73 -19.02 -1.25
N SER A 532 14.90 -19.42 0.01
CA SER A 532 15.77 -18.73 0.97
C SER A 532 17.22 -18.60 0.51
N SER A 533 17.78 -19.61 -0.17
CA SER A 533 19.15 -19.58 -0.74
C SER A 533 19.35 -18.53 -1.83
N ASN A 534 18.33 -18.30 -2.65
CA ASN A 534 18.50 -17.53 -3.88
C ASN A 534 18.11 -16.07 -3.73
N GLU A 535 17.14 -15.72 -2.88
CA GLU A 535 16.72 -14.34 -2.67
C GLU A 535 17.84 -13.46 -2.10
N ILE A 536 18.57 -14.00 -1.12
CA ILE A 536 19.70 -13.31 -0.50
C ILE A 536 20.94 -13.44 -1.38
N GLY A 537 21.12 -14.57 -2.05
CA GLY A 537 22.07 -14.69 -3.16
C GLY A 537 21.88 -13.59 -4.22
N ASN A 538 20.65 -13.22 -4.58
CA ASN A 538 20.37 -12.17 -5.56
C ASN A 538 20.82 -10.78 -5.07
N LEU A 539 20.61 -10.45 -3.79
CA LEU A 539 21.15 -9.21 -3.18
C LEU A 539 22.69 -9.15 -3.29
N PHE A 540 23.35 -10.30 -3.16
CA PHE A 540 24.81 -10.43 -3.25
C PHE A 540 25.34 -10.77 -4.65
N ARG A 541 24.50 -10.83 -5.67
CA ARG A 541 24.90 -11.07 -7.08
C ARG A 541 24.56 -9.91 -8.01
N SER A 542 23.59 -9.08 -7.61
CA SER A 542 23.09 -7.90 -8.32
C SER A 542 24.08 -6.73 -8.40
N ASN A 543 24.90 -6.49 -7.36
CA ASN A 543 25.64 -5.21 -7.23
C ASN A 543 27.10 -5.30 -7.70
N ASN A 544 27.35 -6.19 -8.67
CA ASN A 544 28.66 -6.46 -9.26
C ASN A 544 29.19 -5.33 -10.15
N ILE A 545 29.14 -4.05 -9.78
CA ILE A 545 29.72 -2.99 -10.62
C ILE A 545 30.34 -1.87 -9.78
N ASN A 546 31.63 -2.02 -9.48
CA ASN A 546 32.70 -1.07 -9.82
C ASN A 546 33.97 -1.44 -9.05
N ASP A 547 34.83 -2.24 -9.68
CA ASP A 547 36.26 -2.06 -9.49
C ASP A 547 36.98 -2.43 -10.79
N THR A 548 37.56 -1.42 -11.43
CA THR A 548 38.29 -1.51 -12.68
C THR A 548 39.61 -2.23 -12.41
N ASN A 549 39.61 -3.58 -12.39
CA ASN A 549 40.75 -4.48 -12.68
C ASN A 549 40.49 -5.93 -12.19
N PHE A 550 39.74 -6.79 -12.89
CA PHE A 550 39.66 -8.21 -12.50
C PHE A 550 39.48 -9.11 -13.73
N ARG A 551 40.16 -10.25 -13.95
CA ARG A 551 40.82 -11.23 -13.06
C ARG A 551 39.96 -11.71 -11.87
N GLN A 552 38.74 -12.14 -12.13
CA GLN A 552 37.94 -13.21 -11.47
C GLN A 552 38.01 -13.52 -9.93
N GLU A 553 38.74 -12.80 -9.07
CA GLU A 553 38.81 -13.03 -7.62
C GLU A 553 38.54 -11.69 -6.91
N GLU A 554 37.57 -11.63 -5.97
CA GLU A 554 37.21 -10.46 -5.11
C GLU A 554 36.16 -9.42 -5.60
N ALA A 555 35.02 -9.83 -6.18
CA ALA A 555 33.89 -8.92 -6.34
C ALA A 555 33.07 -8.80 -5.03
N LEU A 556 33.01 -7.59 -4.42
CA LEU A 556 32.20 -7.33 -3.22
C LEU A 556 30.80 -6.83 -3.59
N SER A 557 29.76 -7.44 -3.04
CA SER A 557 28.37 -6.98 -3.18
C SER A 557 27.94 -6.09 -2.02
N SER A 558 27.35 -4.93 -2.34
CA SER A 558 26.96 -3.93 -1.34
C SER A 558 25.45 -3.93 -1.11
N VAL A 559 24.99 -4.08 0.13
CA VAL A 559 23.56 -4.12 0.48
C VAL A 559 23.25 -3.02 1.50
N PHE A 560 22.21 -2.23 1.26
CA PHE A 560 21.67 -1.30 2.25
C PHE A 560 20.83 -2.10 3.25
N VAL A 561 21.19 -2.05 4.53
CA VAL A 561 20.47 -2.74 5.61
C VAL A 561 19.86 -1.75 6.58
N ILE A 562 18.57 -1.97 6.90
CA ILE A 562 17.86 -1.36 8.03
C ILE A 562 17.80 -2.42 9.15
N MET A 563 18.29 -2.07 10.33
CA MET A 563 18.61 -3.01 11.41
C MET A 563 17.99 -2.61 12.75
N ARG A 564 17.79 -3.62 13.61
CA ARG A 564 17.43 -3.48 15.03
C ARG A 564 18.65 -3.77 15.93
N PRO A 565 18.60 -3.41 17.23
CA PRO A 565 19.64 -3.81 18.17
C PRO A 565 19.92 -5.31 18.12
N GLY A 566 21.21 -5.67 18.07
CA GLY A 566 21.69 -7.06 17.95
C GLY A 566 22.17 -7.46 16.56
N PHE A 567 21.92 -6.67 15.51
CA PHE A 567 22.39 -6.97 14.15
C PHE A 567 23.92 -7.03 14.04
N ILE A 568 24.64 -6.06 14.63
CA ILE A 568 26.11 -6.01 14.63
C ILE A 568 26.72 -7.23 15.34
N GLU A 569 26.12 -7.67 16.45
CA GLU A 569 26.51 -8.90 17.13
C GLU A 569 26.27 -10.14 16.25
N GLY A 570 25.21 -10.13 15.45
CA GLY A 570 24.96 -11.13 14.41
C GLY A 570 26.06 -11.16 13.35
N LEU A 571 26.48 -9.99 12.84
CA LEU A 571 27.61 -9.87 11.90
C LEU A 571 28.93 -10.37 12.50
N ARG A 572 29.20 -10.03 13.76
CA ARG A 572 30.40 -10.47 14.49
C ARG A 572 30.48 -11.99 14.57
N ARG A 573 29.35 -12.67 14.80
CA ARG A 573 29.29 -14.14 14.87
C ARG A 573 29.60 -14.83 13.54
N ILE A 574 29.35 -14.16 12.42
CA ILE A 574 29.60 -14.67 11.07
C ILE A 574 30.88 -14.10 10.44
N GLY A 575 31.65 -13.29 11.18
CA GLY A 575 32.93 -12.73 10.74
C GLY A 575 32.82 -11.59 9.72
N LEU A 576 31.68 -10.89 9.65
CA LEU A 576 31.41 -9.83 8.67
C LEU A 576 31.24 -8.43 9.28
N GLU A 577 31.65 -8.24 10.54
CA GLU A 577 31.56 -6.92 11.20
C GLU A 577 32.41 -5.86 10.49
N ASP A 578 33.65 -6.21 10.09
CA ASP A 578 34.57 -5.29 9.42
C ASP A 578 34.12 -4.89 8.01
N SER A 579 33.23 -5.69 7.40
CA SER A 579 32.68 -5.43 6.08
C SER A 579 31.39 -4.60 6.10
N PHE A 580 30.99 -4.12 7.29
CA PHE A 580 29.80 -3.31 7.49
C PHE A 580 30.15 -1.86 7.79
N THR A 581 29.83 -0.97 6.85
CA THR A 581 29.87 0.47 7.07
C THR A 581 28.59 0.90 7.77
N ARG A 582 28.67 1.08 9.09
CA ARG A 582 27.58 1.67 9.85
C ARG A 582 27.44 3.14 9.51
N ILE A 583 26.21 3.59 9.20
CA ILE A 583 25.90 4.99 8.86
C ILE A 583 25.20 5.67 10.03
N SER A 584 24.19 5.03 10.61
CA SER A 584 23.43 5.49 11.77
C SER A 584 23.20 4.35 12.77
N GLU A 585 22.45 4.61 13.84
CA GLU A 585 22.11 3.59 14.83
C GLU A 585 21.41 2.37 14.22
N ASN A 586 20.56 2.58 13.22
CA ASN A 586 19.66 1.62 12.60
C ASN A 586 19.91 1.39 11.09
N VAL A 587 20.92 2.02 10.48
CA VAL A 587 21.22 1.89 9.04
C VAL A 587 22.72 1.70 8.78
N GLY A 588 23.04 0.86 7.80
CA GLY A 588 24.38 0.79 7.23
C GLY A 588 24.44 0.05 5.90
N ILE A 589 25.65 -0.03 5.36
CA ILE A 589 25.98 -0.70 4.11
C ILE A 589 26.84 -1.91 4.42
N LEU A 590 26.38 -3.10 4.02
CA LEU A 590 27.14 -4.34 4.13
C LEU A 590 27.81 -4.65 2.79
N LYS A 591 29.15 -4.70 2.73
CA LYS A 591 29.92 -5.12 1.55
C LYS A 591 30.43 -6.53 1.75
N VAL A 592 30.05 -7.49 0.91
CA VAL A 592 30.35 -8.92 1.17
C VAL A 592 30.88 -9.61 -0.09
N ALA A 593 31.93 -10.41 0.09
CA ALA A 593 32.45 -11.30 -0.95
C ALA A 593 31.57 -12.56 -1.09
N PRO A 594 31.56 -13.24 -2.25
CA PRO A 594 30.84 -14.50 -2.42
C PRO A 594 31.23 -15.54 -1.36
N GLY A 595 30.29 -16.39 -0.92
CA GLY A 595 30.54 -17.50 0.02
C GLY A 595 29.94 -17.36 1.41
N TYR A 596 29.27 -16.25 1.74
CA TYR A 596 28.56 -16.02 3.02
C TYR A 596 27.03 -16.09 2.89
N GLU A 597 26.52 -16.64 1.80
CA GLU A 597 25.10 -16.59 1.47
C GLU A 597 24.25 -17.25 2.56
N GLU A 598 24.62 -18.44 3.05
CA GLU A 598 23.86 -19.16 4.08
C GLU A 598 23.82 -18.44 5.43
N GLU A 599 24.95 -17.86 5.85
CA GLU A 599 25.07 -17.09 7.08
C GLU A 599 24.22 -15.81 7.02
N LEU A 600 24.26 -15.10 5.90
CA LEU A 600 23.51 -13.87 5.69
C LEU A 600 22.01 -14.15 5.55
N ILE A 601 21.63 -15.32 5.02
CA ILE A 601 20.24 -15.80 5.06
C ILE A 601 19.72 -15.91 6.48
N ARG A 602 20.52 -16.49 7.37
CA ARG A 602 20.12 -16.62 8.78
C ARG A 602 20.03 -15.27 9.47
N LEU A 603 20.95 -14.35 9.17
CA LEU A 603 20.98 -13.03 9.79
C LEU A 603 19.82 -12.14 9.29
N PHE A 604 19.60 -12.06 7.98
CA PHE A 604 18.54 -11.23 7.40
C PHE A 604 17.14 -11.75 7.70
N GLY A 605 16.96 -13.07 7.84
CA GLY A 605 15.66 -13.65 8.23
C GLY A 605 15.35 -13.62 9.73
N SER A 606 16.26 -13.10 10.55
CA SER A 606 16.10 -13.00 12.01
C SER A 606 15.33 -11.72 12.42
N ASN A 607 14.95 -11.62 13.69
CA ASN A 607 14.26 -10.44 14.23
C ASN A 607 15.15 -9.19 14.37
N VAL A 608 16.47 -9.30 14.13
CA VAL A 608 17.40 -8.16 14.22
C VAL A 608 17.56 -7.40 12.89
N THR A 609 17.03 -7.93 11.80
CA THR A 609 17.00 -7.25 10.49
C THR A 609 15.59 -6.75 10.21
N VAL A 610 15.45 -5.46 9.89
CA VAL A 610 14.17 -4.90 9.45
C VAL A 610 14.02 -5.10 7.94
N ARG A 611 15.06 -4.75 7.18
CA ARG A 611 15.03 -4.83 5.72
C ARG A 611 16.44 -4.83 5.12
N SER A 612 16.57 -5.43 3.94
CA SER A 612 17.75 -5.36 3.07
C SER A 612 17.32 -4.91 1.66
N ILE A 613 18.03 -3.93 1.08
CA ILE A 613 17.69 -3.28 -0.20
C ILE A 613 18.97 -3.17 -1.04
N ASN A 614 18.82 -3.22 -2.37
CA ASN A 614 19.93 -2.93 -3.28
C ASN A 614 20.39 -1.48 -3.15
N ILE A 615 21.70 -1.28 -3.23
CA ILE A 615 22.26 0.07 -3.35
C ILE A 615 22.13 0.52 -4.80
N VAL A 616 21.61 1.73 -4.99
CA VAL A 616 21.53 2.38 -6.30
C VAL A 616 22.07 3.79 -6.24
N SER A 617 22.75 4.21 -7.31
CA SER A 617 23.19 5.59 -7.49
C SER A 617 21.99 6.52 -7.71
N MET A 618 22.04 7.73 -7.16
CA MET A 618 20.98 8.72 -7.34
C MET A 618 21.47 9.88 -8.22
N GLU A 619 20.68 10.21 -9.24
CA GLU A 619 20.90 11.35 -10.15
C GLU A 619 20.63 12.66 -9.41
N PRO A 620 21.50 13.68 -9.51
CA PRO A 620 21.15 15.06 -9.21
C PRO A 620 20.12 15.62 -10.20
N LEU A 621 18.94 16.00 -9.72
CA LEU A 621 17.80 16.41 -10.57
C LEU A 621 17.83 17.89 -10.96
N GLY A 622 18.96 18.56 -10.80
CA GLY A 622 19.22 19.93 -11.19
C GLY A 622 20.55 20.08 -11.91
N ALA A 623 20.55 20.72 -13.07
CA ALA A 623 21.73 21.04 -13.84
C ALA A 623 22.15 22.50 -13.57
N PRO A 624 23.28 22.74 -12.88
CA PRO A 624 23.76 24.08 -12.59
C PRO A 624 24.50 24.68 -13.79
N ALA A 625 24.42 25.99 -13.95
CA ALA A 625 25.21 26.75 -14.92
C ALA A 625 25.64 28.09 -14.33
N SER A 626 26.90 28.48 -14.55
CA SER A 626 27.39 29.79 -14.11
C SER A 626 26.74 30.95 -14.90
N GLY A 627 26.55 32.09 -14.24
CA GLY A 627 26.12 33.33 -14.87
C GLY A 627 24.61 33.48 -15.01
N GLU A 628 24.17 34.74 -15.02
CA GLU A 628 22.78 35.15 -14.84
C GLU A 628 22.02 35.35 -16.16
N ILE A 629 22.73 35.42 -17.30
CA ILE A 629 22.15 35.78 -18.60
C ILE A 629 21.05 34.77 -18.99
N GLY A 630 19.85 35.28 -19.27
CA GLY A 630 18.68 34.47 -19.63
C GLY A 630 18.04 33.71 -18.46
N GLY A 631 18.46 34.00 -17.22
CA GLY A 631 17.88 33.42 -16.03
C GLY A 631 16.55 34.07 -15.61
N ILE A 632 15.83 33.37 -14.75
CA ILE A 632 14.48 33.72 -14.29
C ILE A 632 14.46 33.75 -12.76
N ASN A 633 13.85 34.79 -12.18
CA ASN A 633 13.28 34.72 -10.84
C ASN A 633 11.75 34.73 -10.98
N ALA A 634 11.09 33.70 -10.44
CA ALA A 634 9.66 33.50 -10.62
C ALA A 634 8.80 33.98 -9.43
N ASN A 635 9.41 34.63 -8.42
CA ASN A 635 8.72 35.04 -7.19
C ASN A 635 7.47 35.90 -7.44
N GLU A 636 7.43 36.68 -8.52
CA GLU A 636 6.25 37.46 -8.87
C GLU A 636 5.14 36.55 -9.41
N GLU A 637 5.46 35.69 -10.37
CA GLU A 637 4.53 34.85 -11.11
C GLU A 637 3.89 33.77 -10.23
N ILE A 638 4.63 33.21 -9.27
CA ILE A 638 4.09 32.26 -8.29
C ILE A 638 3.46 32.96 -7.07
N GLY A 639 3.39 34.29 -7.04
CA GLY A 639 2.70 35.06 -6.00
C GLY A 639 3.46 35.19 -4.67
N VAL A 640 4.76 34.92 -4.63
CA VAL A 640 5.60 35.09 -3.43
C VAL A 640 5.79 36.56 -3.08
N ASN A 641 6.02 37.42 -4.08
CA ASN A 641 6.16 38.86 -3.86
C ASN A 641 4.89 39.49 -3.29
N PHE A 642 3.71 38.95 -3.65
CA PHE A 642 2.45 39.37 -3.04
C PHE A 642 2.44 39.11 -1.53
N ILE A 643 2.95 37.95 -1.08
CA ILE A 643 3.04 37.64 0.34
C ILE A 643 4.05 38.55 1.03
N LYS A 644 5.28 38.64 0.50
CA LYS A 644 6.38 39.41 1.10
C LYS A 644 6.09 40.91 1.20
N ASN A 645 5.40 41.47 0.21
CA ASN A 645 5.13 42.92 0.14
C ASN A 645 3.79 43.30 0.80
N ASN A 646 3.03 42.35 1.34
CA ASN A 646 1.74 42.63 1.96
C ASN A 646 1.93 43.03 3.44
N PRO A 647 1.63 44.28 3.83
CA PRO A 647 1.86 44.75 5.19
C PRO A 647 0.98 44.06 6.24
N ASN A 648 -0.05 43.32 5.82
CA ASN A 648 -0.92 42.55 6.71
C ASN A 648 -0.49 41.07 6.83
N LEU A 649 0.51 40.63 6.05
CA LEU A 649 1.05 39.27 6.07
C LEU A 649 2.55 39.34 6.35
N ASP A 650 2.92 39.30 7.63
CA ASP A 650 4.31 39.21 8.05
C ASP A 650 4.81 37.76 7.97
N VAL A 651 5.00 37.25 6.75
CA VAL A 651 5.41 35.86 6.45
C VAL A 651 6.64 35.82 5.56
N THR A 652 7.73 35.30 6.10
CA THR A 652 9.10 35.35 5.54
C THR A 652 9.86 34.02 5.63
N GLY A 653 9.28 33.02 6.31
CA GLY A 653 9.91 31.73 6.64
C GLY A 653 10.55 31.68 8.02
N ARG A 654 10.48 32.76 8.82
CA ARG A 654 11.12 32.81 10.14
C ARG A 654 10.67 31.66 11.05
N GLY A 655 11.60 31.08 11.81
CA GLY A 655 11.30 29.98 12.72
C GLY A 655 11.08 28.62 12.06
N VAL A 656 11.22 28.52 10.73
CA VAL A 656 11.16 27.26 9.97
C VAL A 656 12.55 26.89 9.47
N LEU A 657 12.87 25.59 9.50
CA LEU A 657 14.09 25.02 8.93
C LEU A 657 13.82 24.53 7.51
N ILE A 658 14.81 24.68 6.62
CA ILE A 658 14.83 23.99 5.33
C ILE A 658 16.10 23.14 5.28
N CYS A 659 15.92 21.83 5.16
CA CYS A 659 16.99 20.87 4.94
C CYS A 659 17.25 20.70 3.44
N VAL A 660 18.51 20.86 3.02
CA VAL A 660 18.94 20.58 1.65
C VAL A 660 19.97 19.45 1.71
N ALA A 661 19.60 18.29 1.17
CA ALA A 661 20.47 17.12 1.07
C ALA A 661 20.97 16.97 -0.37
N ASP A 662 22.13 17.55 -0.67
CA ASP A 662 22.67 17.69 -2.03
C ASP A 662 24.21 17.71 -2.01
N SER A 663 24.86 18.50 -2.85
CA SER A 663 26.32 18.64 -3.00
C SER A 663 27.02 19.42 -1.88
N GLY A 664 26.27 20.09 -1.01
CA GLY A 664 26.79 20.97 0.04
C GLY A 664 26.36 22.42 -0.14
N ILE A 665 27.16 23.36 0.36
CA ILE A 665 26.88 24.79 0.26
C ILE A 665 28.17 25.62 0.25
N ASP A 666 28.20 26.70 -0.54
CA ASP A 666 29.13 27.82 -0.37
C ASP A 666 28.65 28.72 0.77
N TYR A 667 28.95 28.36 2.02
CA TYR A 667 28.51 29.07 3.22
C TYR A 667 29.13 30.47 3.40
N LEU A 668 30.13 30.82 2.59
CA LEU A 668 30.72 32.16 2.59
C LEU A 668 30.02 33.12 1.61
N HIS A 669 29.07 32.64 0.81
CA HIS A 669 28.27 33.49 -0.05
C HIS A 669 27.43 34.47 0.81
N GLU A 670 27.46 35.76 0.48
CA GLU A 670 26.85 36.83 1.28
C GLU A 670 25.33 36.64 1.48
N ASP A 671 24.63 36.05 0.51
CA ASP A 671 23.19 35.70 0.65
C ASP A 671 22.87 34.65 1.73
N PHE A 672 23.88 34.01 2.34
CA PHE A 672 23.73 33.12 3.50
C PHE A 672 24.28 33.71 4.81
N ILE A 673 24.62 35.00 4.82
CA ILE A 673 25.18 35.71 5.98
C ILE A 673 24.27 36.87 6.37
N TYR A 674 23.72 36.82 7.58
CA TYR A 674 22.89 37.88 8.15
C TYR A 674 23.66 39.21 8.27
N GLU A 675 22.92 40.32 8.39
CA GLU A 675 23.51 41.67 8.48
C GLU A 675 24.49 41.83 9.64
N ASP A 676 24.30 41.09 10.73
CA ASP A 676 25.18 41.07 11.90
C ASP A 676 26.47 40.23 11.71
N GLY A 677 26.65 39.63 10.54
CA GLY A 677 27.80 38.79 10.20
C GLY A 677 27.65 37.33 10.64
N THR A 678 26.50 36.93 11.17
CA THR A 678 26.23 35.53 11.56
C THR A 678 25.63 34.71 10.40
N SER A 679 25.78 33.40 10.46
CA SER A 679 25.30 32.46 9.46
C SER A 679 23.78 32.30 9.50
N LYS A 680 23.16 32.17 8.32
CA LYS A 680 21.81 31.62 8.13
C LYS A 680 21.75 30.10 8.36
N ILE A 681 22.88 29.43 8.21
CA ILE A 681 22.97 27.97 8.27
C ILE A 681 23.07 27.57 9.75
N ALA A 682 22.12 26.77 10.20
CA ALA A 682 22.07 26.28 11.57
C ALA A 682 23.06 25.12 11.77
N TYR A 683 23.10 24.19 10.81
CA TYR A 683 24.00 23.04 10.84
C TYR A 683 24.45 22.65 9.44
N ILE A 684 25.67 22.13 9.34
CA ILE A 684 26.18 21.44 8.15
C ILE A 684 26.59 20.03 8.59
N TRP A 685 26.06 19.00 7.95
CA TRP A 685 26.61 17.65 8.03
C TRP A 685 27.28 17.29 6.70
N ASP A 686 28.61 17.20 6.73
CA ASP A 686 29.39 16.74 5.58
C ASP A 686 29.66 15.24 5.72
N GLN A 687 28.86 14.41 5.04
CA GLN A 687 28.97 12.96 5.11
C GLN A 687 30.29 12.43 4.52
N SER A 688 30.96 13.23 3.67
CA SER A 688 32.19 12.85 2.99
C SER A 688 33.45 13.11 3.83
N LYS A 689 33.36 13.98 4.85
CA LYS A 689 34.50 14.42 5.64
C LYS A 689 34.64 13.63 6.93
N GLU A 690 35.70 12.85 7.06
CA GLU A 690 36.00 12.13 8.31
C GLU A 690 36.23 13.09 9.48
N GLY A 691 35.62 12.80 10.63
CA GLY A 691 35.73 13.63 11.82
C GLY A 691 34.69 13.28 12.88
N ASN A 692 33.96 14.28 13.35
CA ASN A 692 32.99 14.16 14.44
C ASN A 692 31.58 14.00 13.86
N PRO A 693 31.05 12.77 13.70
CA PRO A 693 29.71 12.58 13.19
C PRO A 693 28.65 13.11 14.17
N PRO A 694 27.45 13.47 13.67
CA PRO A 694 26.33 13.84 14.55
C PRO A 694 25.92 12.72 15.51
N ASP A 695 25.27 13.06 16.61
CA ASP A 695 24.74 12.09 17.58
C ASP A 695 23.79 11.07 16.90
N GLY A 696 24.06 9.78 17.11
CA GLY A 696 23.32 8.68 16.48
C GLY A 696 23.82 8.30 15.07
N PHE A 697 24.83 9.00 14.55
CA PHE A 697 25.48 8.75 13.26
C PHE A 697 26.94 8.35 13.44
N TYR A 698 27.49 7.66 12.42
CA TYR A 698 28.82 7.05 12.46
C TYR A 698 29.71 7.48 11.30
N ILE A 699 29.23 8.39 10.43
CA ILE A 699 29.99 8.91 9.29
C ILE A 699 29.94 10.44 9.24
N GLY A 700 30.96 11.00 8.59
CA GLY A 700 31.01 12.43 8.29
C GLY A 700 31.41 13.30 9.47
N THR A 701 31.27 14.61 9.28
CA THR A 701 31.52 15.64 10.30
C THR A 701 30.36 16.62 10.35
N GLU A 702 29.86 16.88 11.56
CA GLU A 702 28.88 17.94 11.83
C GLU A 702 29.58 19.25 12.21
N TYR A 703 29.06 20.36 11.70
CA TYR A 703 29.44 21.72 12.08
C TYR A 703 28.22 22.46 12.58
N THR A 704 28.34 23.08 13.76
CA THR A 704 27.26 23.89 14.33
C THR A 704 27.30 25.31 13.78
N LYS A 705 26.23 26.07 14.06
CA LYS A 705 26.16 27.50 13.74
C LYS A 705 27.37 28.29 14.28
N GLU A 706 27.88 27.94 15.46
CA GLU A 706 29.05 28.58 16.06
C GLU A 706 30.34 28.32 15.27
N ASP A 707 30.51 27.10 14.77
CA ASP A 707 31.65 26.76 13.91
C ASP A 707 31.59 27.53 12.59
N ILE A 708 30.40 27.61 11.99
CA ILE A 708 30.17 28.33 10.74
C ILE A 708 30.37 29.83 10.94
N ASN A 709 29.88 30.40 12.04
CA ASN A 709 30.11 31.81 12.39
C ASN A 709 31.59 32.14 12.54
N ARG A 710 32.35 31.26 13.19
CA ARG A 710 33.81 31.39 13.31
C ARG A 710 34.48 31.37 11.93
N ALA A 711 34.10 30.41 11.08
CA ALA A 711 34.64 30.31 9.72
C ALA A 711 34.29 31.53 8.86
N ILE A 712 33.06 32.05 8.94
CA ILE A 712 32.65 33.29 8.26
C ILE A 712 33.50 34.49 8.72
N ALA A 713 33.69 34.66 10.03
CA ALA A 713 34.48 35.75 10.59
C ALA A 713 35.95 35.70 10.12
N GLU A 714 36.49 34.50 9.94
CA GLU A 714 37.87 34.25 9.50
C GLU A 714 37.99 34.17 7.96
N ARG A 715 36.87 34.17 7.23
CA ARG A 715 36.78 33.85 5.79
C ARG A 715 37.42 32.49 5.46
N ASP A 716 37.28 31.55 6.38
CA ASP A 716 37.73 30.17 6.20
C ASP A 716 36.69 29.39 5.40
N ASN A 717 37.12 28.78 4.30
CA ASN A 717 36.28 27.92 3.46
C ASN A 717 36.56 26.42 3.67
N SER A 718 37.26 26.05 4.75
CA SER A 718 37.75 24.69 4.98
C SER A 718 36.76 23.73 5.64
N LEU A 719 35.66 24.23 6.25
CA LEU A 719 34.67 23.37 6.93
C LEU A 719 34.10 22.32 5.96
N THR A 720 33.60 22.78 4.82
CA THR A 720 33.11 21.98 3.70
C THR A 720 33.21 22.80 2.40
N GLN A 721 33.04 22.16 1.25
CA GLN A 721 32.98 22.84 -0.05
C GLN A 721 31.87 22.23 -0.90
N ASP A 722 31.14 23.07 -1.64
CA ASP A 722 30.22 22.62 -2.68
C ASP A 722 30.97 22.54 -4.01
N GLU A 723 31.18 21.33 -4.52
CA GLU A 723 31.94 21.14 -5.76
C GLU A 723 31.14 21.38 -7.04
N THR A 724 29.82 21.26 -7.00
CA THR A 724 28.94 21.36 -8.18
C THR A 724 28.18 22.69 -8.24
N GLY A 725 27.90 23.26 -7.06
CA GLY A 725 27.08 24.45 -6.87
C GLY A 725 25.58 24.19 -6.89
N THR A 726 25.13 22.93 -7.01
CA THR A 726 23.69 22.58 -6.99
C THR A 726 23.06 22.84 -5.64
N GLY A 727 23.68 22.37 -4.55
CA GLY A 727 23.21 22.60 -3.19
C GLY A 727 23.18 24.09 -2.81
N THR A 728 24.18 24.86 -3.25
CA THR A 728 24.21 26.33 -3.11
C THR A 728 23.02 27.00 -3.83
N LEU A 729 22.75 26.63 -5.09
CA LEU A 729 21.64 27.18 -5.87
C LEU A 729 20.28 26.84 -5.24
N ILE A 730 20.06 25.58 -4.85
CA ILE A 730 18.83 25.12 -4.22
C ILE A 730 18.60 25.88 -2.90
N SER A 731 19.61 25.95 -2.05
CA SER A 731 19.56 26.69 -0.78
C SER A 731 19.22 28.16 -0.98
N GLY A 732 19.76 28.76 -2.03
CA GLY A 732 19.49 30.14 -2.42
C GLY A 732 18.08 30.39 -2.97
N ILE A 733 17.56 29.50 -3.82
CA ILE A 733 16.18 29.58 -4.32
C ILE A 733 15.18 29.45 -3.15
N CYS A 734 15.43 28.49 -2.25
CA CYS A 734 14.61 28.29 -1.06
C CYS A 734 14.63 29.52 -0.14
N ALA A 735 15.82 29.98 0.24
CA ALA A 735 16.00 30.90 1.36
C ALA A 735 17.20 31.84 1.22
N GLY A 736 17.66 32.24 0.04
CA GLY A 736 18.70 33.26 -0.11
C GLY A 736 18.24 34.63 0.43
N LEU A 737 19.11 35.38 1.11
CA LEU A 737 18.78 36.71 1.65
C LEU A 737 18.60 37.79 0.57
N GLY A 738 19.13 37.57 -0.65
CA GLY A 738 19.21 38.62 -1.67
C GLY A 738 20.02 39.82 -1.21
N ARG A 739 21.09 39.60 -0.43
CA ARG A 739 21.93 40.64 0.16
C ARG A 739 22.81 41.31 -0.89
N VAL A 740 23.33 40.53 -1.84
CA VAL A 740 24.09 41.06 -2.97
C VAL A 740 23.13 41.64 -4.03
N LYS A 741 22.08 40.91 -4.38
CA LYS A 741 21.03 41.33 -5.32
C LYS A 741 19.64 41.03 -4.76
N LYS A 742 18.91 42.07 -4.35
CA LYS A 742 17.58 41.93 -3.73
C LYS A 742 16.55 41.27 -4.65
N GLU A 743 16.68 41.47 -5.95
CA GLU A 743 15.85 40.84 -6.98
C GLU A 743 16.04 39.31 -7.07
N TYR A 744 17.07 38.73 -6.46
CA TYR A 744 17.32 37.28 -6.39
C TYR A 744 17.11 36.71 -4.99
N GLU A 745 16.42 37.43 -4.11
CA GLU A 745 16.01 36.91 -2.81
C GLU A 745 15.18 35.62 -2.98
N GLY A 746 15.53 34.59 -2.22
CA GLY A 746 14.83 33.30 -2.23
C GLY A 746 13.41 33.40 -1.70
N VAL A 747 12.61 32.33 -1.83
CA VAL A 747 11.18 32.36 -1.50
C VAL A 747 10.92 32.66 -0.02
N ALA A 748 11.65 32.00 0.88
CA ALA A 748 11.52 32.10 2.33
C ALA A 748 12.82 32.65 2.97
N PRO A 749 13.11 33.95 2.79
CA PRO A 749 14.41 34.53 3.09
C PRO A 749 14.77 34.58 4.59
N GLN A 750 13.85 34.28 5.50
CA GLN A 750 14.15 34.21 6.94
C GLN A 750 14.13 32.78 7.50
N SER A 751 13.91 31.76 6.67
CA SER A 751 14.16 30.38 7.05
C SER A 751 15.65 30.15 7.33
N GLU A 752 15.94 29.31 8.31
CA GLU A 752 17.30 28.83 8.59
C GLU A 752 17.56 27.53 7.82
N LEU A 753 18.82 27.30 7.44
CA LEU A 753 19.20 26.15 6.62
C LEU A 753 19.83 25.05 7.46
N VAL A 754 19.47 23.80 7.17
CA VAL A 754 20.22 22.60 7.56
C VAL A 754 20.79 22.00 6.29
N ILE A 755 22.11 21.89 6.19
CA ILE A 755 22.75 21.40 4.97
C ILE A 755 23.30 20.01 5.21
N VAL A 756 22.98 19.07 4.34
CA VAL A 756 23.62 17.76 4.29
C VAL A 756 24.35 17.64 2.97
N LYS A 757 25.68 17.64 3.02
CA LYS A 757 26.49 17.26 1.87
C LYS A 757 26.53 15.75 1.79
N LEU A 758 25.84 15.19 0.80
CA LEU A 758 25.72 13.77 0.60
C LEU A 758 27.07 13.17 0.19
N LYS A 759 27.42 12.04 0.80
CA LYS A 759 28.63 11.30 0.41
C LYS A 759 28.43 10.69 -0.98
N THR A 760 29.42 10.86 -1.84
CA THR A 760 29.41 10.31 -3.20
C THR A 760 30.40 9.18 -3.36
N GLU A 761 30.05 8.22 -4.21
CA GLU A 761 30.90 7.14 -4.70
C GLU A 761 30.86 7.23 -6.23
N ASN A 762 32.02 7.37 -6.88
CA ASN A 762 32.13 7.61 -8.33
C ASN A 762 31.32 8.84 -8.83
N GLY A 763 31.26 9.90 -8.02
CA GLY A 763 30.59 11.16 -8.37
C GLY A 763 29.09 11.21 -8.06
N PHE A 764 28.48 10.11 -7.60
CA PHE A 764 27.05 10.05 -7.30
C PHE A 764 26.79 9.58 -5.87
N THR A 765 25.73 10.10 -5.24
CA THR A 765 25.26 9.58 -3.94
C THR A 765 24.47 8.28 -4.12
N ASN A 766 24.11 7.63 -3.03
CA ASN A 766 23.25 6.46 -3.03
C ASN A 766 22.08 6.56 -2.05
N ASN A 767 21.13 5.65 -2.22
CA ASN A 767 19.90 5.58 -1.42
C ASN A 767 20.14 5.41 0.09
N ALA A 768 21.25 4.83 0.55
CA ALA A 768 21.55 4.68 1.98
C ALA A 768 22.01 6.00 2.62
N TYR A 769 22.91 6.73 1.96
CA TYR A 769 23.37 8.04 2.41
C TYR A 769 22.25 9.08 2.40
N PHE A 770 21.43 9.06 1.35
CA PHE A 770 20.23 9.88 1.24
C PHE A 770 19.22 9.56 2.35
N TYR A 771 18.97 8.28 2.64
CA TYR A 771 18.08 7.88 3.73
C TYR A 771 18.57 8.40 5.10
N ALA A 772 19.88 8.32 5.36
CA ALA A 772 20.46 8.85 6.59
C ALA A 772 20.34 10.38 6.70
N ALA A 773 20.43 11.11 5.59
CA ALA A 773 20.21 12.57 5.55
C ALA A 773 18.81 12.96 6.04
N ARG A 774 17.79 12.16 5.68
CA ARG A 774 16.41 12.37 6.15
C ARG A 774 16.27 12.13 7.66
N GLN A 775 16.88 11.07 8.19
CA GLN A 775 16.91 10.83 9.64
C GLN A 775 17.59 11.98 10.39
N TYR A 776 18.67 12.52 9.84
CA TYR A 776 19.38 13.65 10.41
C TYR A 776 18.52 14.92 10.43
N ALA A 777 17.81 15.23 9.33
CA ALA A 777 16.89 16.37 9.27
C ALA A 777 15.83 16.31 10.38
N ILE A 778 15.24 15.13 10.60
CA ILE A 778 14.26 14.90 11.66
C ILE A 778 14.88 15.12 13.04
N ALA A 779 16.07 14.55 13.28
CA ALA A 779 16.78 14.73 14.53
C ALA A 779 17.05 16.22 14.83
N LYS A 780 17.49 17.00 13.84
CA LYS A 780 17.72 18.45 13.99
C LYS A 780 16.42 19.23 14.22
N SER A 781 15.33 18.86 13.54
CA SER A 781 14.02 19.46 13.79
C SER A 781 13.56 19.27 15.23
N GLN A 782 13.75 18.06 15.78
CA GLN A 782 13.42 17.74 17.17
C GLN A 782 14.34 18.46 18.16
N GLU A 783 15.65 18.49 17.89
CA GLU A 783 16.65 19.19 18.71
C GLU A 783 16.34 20.68 18.81
N LEU A 784 16.10 21.33 17.67
CA LEU A 784 15.85 22.77 17.58
C LEU A 784 14.39 23.16 17.88
N ARG A 785 13.49 22.17 17.97
CA ARG A 785 12.04 22.36 18.16
C ARG A 785 11.43 23.31 17.12
N LYS A 786 11.82 23.11 15.86
CA LYS A 786 11.34 23.90 14.73
C LYS A 786 10.77 22.98 13.66
N PRO A 787 9.68 23.39 12.98
CA PRO A 787 9.21 22.66 11.81
C PRO A 787 10.29 22.67 10.71
N ILE A 788 10.34 21.61 9.91
CA ILE A 788 11.35 21.41 8.88
C ILE A 788 10.74 20.98 7.55
N ILE A 789 11.24 21.56 6.47
CA ILE A 789 11.02 21.10 5.10
C ILE A 789 12.29 20.39 4.62
N VAL A 790 12.19 19.17 4.13
CA VAL A 790 13.30 18.46 3.49
C VAL A 790 13.12 18.54 1.97
N ASN A 791 14.12 19.13 1.30
CA ASN A 791 14.17 19.20 -0.16
C ASN A 791 14.96 18.00 -0.69
N ASP A 792 14.26 17.12 -1.42
CA ASP A 792 14.81 15.95 -2.06
C ASP A 792 15.09 16.27 -3.53
N SER A 793 16.37 16.54 -3.83
CA SER A 793 16.86 16.99 -5.14
C SER A 793 17.59 15.89 -5.93
N VAL A 794 17.60 14.66 -5.43
CA VAL A 794 18.22 13.49 -6.07
C VAL A 794 17.19 12.38 -6.28
N GLY A 795 17.36 11.55 -7.31
CA GLY A 795 16.44 10.43 -7.56
C GLY A 795 16.97 9.29 -8.41
N ASN A 796 16.25 8.16 -8.44
CA ASN A 796 16.57 7.01 -9.27
C ASN A 796 15.29 6.32 -9.80
N ILE A 797 15.28 5.95 -11.08
CA ILE A 797 14.12 5.37 -11.76
C ILE A 797 13.99 3.84 -11.55
N LEU A 798 15.10 3.11 -11.40
CA LEU A 798 15.11 1.64 -11.31
C LEU A 798 14.38 1.13 -10.07
N ILE A 799 14.45 1.86 -8.96
CA ILE A 799 13.78 1.53 -7.69
C ILE A 799 12.40 2.22 -7.54
N THR A 800 11.79 2.68 -8.63
CA THR A 800 10.46 3.33 -8.62
C THR A 800 9.35 2.49 -7.94
N GLY A 801 9.45 1.15 -7.97
CA GLY A 801 8.54 0.22 -7.30
C GLY A 801 8.60 0.19 -5.75
N TYR A 802 9.57 0.86 -5.13
CA TYR A 802 9.75 0.90 -3.68
C TYR A 802 8.90 1.98 -2.98
N ILE A 803 7.60 2.02 -3.28
CA ILE A 803 6.68 3.14 -2.96
C ILE A 803 6.39 3.30 -1.45
N ARG A 804 6.23 2.19 -0.72
CA ARG A 804 5.84 2.19 0.71
C ARG A 804 6.81 1.43 1.61
N GLY A 805 8.09 1.36 1.22
CA GLY A 805 9.01 0.35 1.75
C GLY A 805 10.28 0.88 2.41
N ILE A 806 10.78 2.02 1.99
CA ILE A 806 12.11 2.48 2.42
C ILE A 806 11.98 3.45 3.60
N VAL A 807 10.83 4.10 3.75
CA VAL A 807 10.58 5.15 4.74
C VAL A 807 9.50 4.71 5.70
N ASP A 808 9.71 4.98 6.98
CA ASP A 808 8.69 4.82 8.01
C ASP A 808 7.53 5.78 7.69
N LEU A 809 6.38 5.23 7.29
CA LEU A 809 5.13 5.97 7.09
C LEU A 809 4.83 6.91 8.28
N GLU A 810 5.28 6.50 9.47
CA GLU A 810 5.21 7.25 10.72
C GLU A 810 5.90 8.63 10.67
N LEU A 811 6.97 8.80 9.89
CA LEU A 811 7.74 10.06 9.84
C LEU A 811 7.05 11.14 9.01
N SER A 812 6.42 10.76 7.89
CA SER A 812 5.68 11.70 7.02
C SER A 812 4.32 12.13 7.61
N LEU A 813 3.92 11.55 8.76
CA LEU A 813 2.73 11.93 9.53
C LEU A 813 3.06 12.79 10.76
N ILE A 814 4.30 13.27 10.90
CA ILE A 814 4.70 14.17 11.98
C ILE A 814 4.26 15.60 11.65
N ASN A 815 3.55 16.25 12.57
CA ASN A 815 3.20 17.66 12.44
C ASN A 815 4.47 18.53 12.40
N GLY A 816 4.61 19.40 11.39
CA GLY A 816 5.80 20.23 11.19
C GLY A 816 6.96 19.53 10.50
N TYR A 817 6.75 18.34 9.94
CA TYR A 817 7.70 17.70 9.03
C TYR A 817 7.07 17.57 7.63
N CYS A 818 7.82 17.96 6.59
CA CYS A 818 7.38 17.82 5.21
C CYS A 818 8.54 17.49 4.28
N GLU A 819 8.29 16.62 3.32
CA GLU A 819 9.22 16.29 2.24
C GLU A 819 8.70 16.81 0.90
N VAL A 820 9.58 17.49 0.16
CA VAL A 820 9.31 18.02 -1.17
C VAL A 820 10.33 17.41 -2.11
N SER A 821 9.88 16.55 -3.02
CA SER A 821 10.75 15.83 -3.95
C SER A 821 10.57 16.30 -5.38
N ALA A 822 11.71 16.53 -6.04
CA ALA A 822 11.79 16.61 -7.48
C ALA A 822 11.32 15.28 -8.10
N ILE A 823 10.50 15.34 -9.16
CA ILE A 823 9.84 14.14 -9.73
C ILE A 823 10.75 13.30 -10.66
N GLY A 824 11.86 13.87 -11.14
CA GLY A 824 12.72 13.23 -12.14
C GLY A 824 12.77 13.99 -13.46
N ASN A 825 13.79 13.70 -14.28
CA ASN A 825 14.07 14.39 -15.54
C ASN A 825 14.05 13.45 -16.76
N GLU A 826 13.22 12.41 -16.74
CA GLU A 826 13.33 11.26 -17.65
C GLU A 826 12.21 11.16 -18.71
N ALA A 827 11.26 12.11 -18.78
CA ALA A 827 10.09 11.97 -19.66
C ALA A 827 10.41 11.97 -21.16
N ASN A 828 11.53 12.58 -21.58
CA ASN A 828 11.94 12.64 -22.99
C ASN A 828 13.29 11.98 -23.25
N THR A 829 13.83 11.25 -22.28
CA THR A 829 15.19 10.67 -22.35
C THR A 829 15.21 9.25 -22.91
N GLN A 830 14.05 8.65 -23.18
CA GLN A 830 13.91 7.33 -23.81
C GLN A 830 14.47 6.16 -22.99
N VAL A 831 14.62 6.33 -21.67
CA VAL A 831 15.08 5.28 -20.73
C VAL A 831 13.94 4.41 -20.19
N HIS A 832 12.71 4.62 -20.65
CA HIS A 832 11.53 3.87 -20.22
C HIS A 832 10.68 3.44 -21.42
N THR A 833 10.16 2.22 -21.37
CA THR A 833 9.14 1.70 -22.26
C THR A 833 8.14 0.83 -21.49
N ARG A 834 6.91 0.73 -22.01
CA ARG A 834 5.88 -0.11 -21.43
C ARG A 834 5.12 -0.87 -22.50
N GLY A 835 4.39 -1.90 -22.09
CA GLY A 835 3.50 -2.59 -22.99
C GLY A 835 2.59 -3.59 -22.29
N THR A 836 1.87 -4.34 -23.12
CA THR A 836 0.96 -5.39 -22.68
C THR A 836 1.30 -6.68 -23.45
N ILE A 837 1.24 -7.82 -22.75
CA ILE A 837 1.14 -9.19 -23.30
C ILE A 837 -0.26 -9.69 -22.98
N ASN A 838 -1.03 -10.14 -23.97
CA ASN A 838 -2.45 -10.43 -23.77
C ASN A 838 -2.71 -11.91 -23.42
N ASN A 839 -1.80 -12.81 -23.80
CA ASN A 839 -2.01 -14.25 -23.64
C ASN A 839 -0.77 -14.97 -23.06
N VAL A 840 -1.02 -16.08 -22.37
CA VAL A 840 0.05 -17.03 -22.03
C VAL A 840 0.65 -17.60 -23.31
N GLY A 841 1.99 -17.63 -23.39
CA GLY A 841 2.76 -18.05 -24.55
C GLY A 841 2.93 -16.96 -25.63
N GLU A 842 2.24 -15.83 -25.54
CA GLU A 842 2.46 -14.70 -26.43
C GLU A 842 3.86 -14.11 -26.19
N THR A 843 4.58 -13.87 -27.27
CA THR A 843 5.93 -13.30 -27.23
C THR A 843 5.94 -11.89 -27.79
N LYS A 844 6.67 -10.99 -27.15
CA LYS A 844 6.84 -9.61 -27.62
C LYS A 844 8.30 -9.16 -27.46
N ASP A 845 8.85 -8.61 -28.53
CA ASP A 845 10.21 -8.07 -28.52
C ASP A 845 10.16 -6.58 -28.16
N VAL A 846 10.99 -6.20 -27.18
CA VAL A 846 11.30 -4.81 -26.85
C VAL A 846 12.72 -4.53 -27.33
N GLU A 847 12.87 -3.62 -28.28
CA GLU A 847 14.15 -3.29 -28.90
C GLU A 847 14.78 -2.05 -28.24
N PHE A 848 16.10 -2.07 -28.11
CA PHE A 848 16.88 -0.93 -27.66
C PHE A 848 18.21 -0.85 -28.41
N GLU A 849 18.65 0.38 -28.66
CA GLU A 849 19.87 0.69 -29.40
C GLU A 849 21.02 1.04 -28.45
N ILE A 850 22.21 0.57 -28.79
CA ILE A 850 23.49 0.95 -28.18
C ILE A 850 24.37 1.51 -29.29
N THR A 851 24.76 2.77 -29.21
CA THR A 851 25.62 3.44 -30.20
C THR A 851 27.10 3.25 -29.87
N ASP A 852 27.46 3.35 -28.60
CA ASP A 852 28.80 3.20 -28.04
C ASP A 852 28.80 2.18 -26.90
N THR A 853 29.93 1.50 -26.70
CA THR A 853 30.02 0.42 -25.71
C THR A 853 29.81 0.94 -24.29
N GLU A 854 28.84 0.39 -23.58
CA GLU A 854 28.61 0.67 -22.17
C GLU A 854 29.36 -0.35 -21.32
N GLN A 855 30.09 0.11 -20.31
CA GLN A 855 30.74 -0.81 -19.36
C GLN A 855 29.71 -1.61 -18.56
N THR A 856 28.58 -0.99 -18.26
CA THR A 856 27.46 -1.61 -17.56
C THR A 856 26.17 -0.94 -17.99
N LEU A 857 25.15 -1.74 -18.26
CA LEU A 857 23.77 -1.30 -18.42
C LEU A 857 22.87 -2.12 -17.51
N ASN A 858 22.12 -1.44 -16.63
CA ASN A 858 21.08 -2.07 -15.83
C ASN A 858 19.71 -1.82 -16.47
N ILE A 859 18.89 -2.88 -16.53
CA ILE A 859 17.51 -2.81 -17.01
C ILE A 859 16.60 -3.52 -16.00
N TYR A 860 15.57 -2.83 -15.51
CA TYR A 860 14.60 -3.38 -14.57
C TYR A 860 13.25 -3.50 -15.25
N MET A 861 12.72 -4.72 -15.34
CA MET A 861 11.36 -4.98 -15.79
C MET A 861 10.46 -5.24 -14.58
N TRP A 862 9.38 -4.47 -14.48
CA TRP A 862 8.31 -4.65 -13.51
C TRP A 862 7.07 -5.15 -14.22
N VAL A 863 6.46 -6.19 -13.68
CA VAL A 863 5.22 -6.78 -14.22
C VAL A 863 4.08 -6.55 -13.24
N GLU A 864 2.93 -6.12 -13.75
CA GLU A 864 1.73 -5.91 -12.96
C GLU A 864 1.28 -7.21 -12.29
N ARG A 865 0.86 -7.15 -11.03
CA ARG A 865 0.48 -8.37 -10.31
C ARG A 865 -0.94 -8.82 -10.72
N PRO A 866 -1.23 -10.13 -10.79
CA PRO A 866 -0.37 -11.27 -10.49
C PRO A 866 0.45 -11.80 -11.68
N ASP A 867 0.60 -11.03 -12.76
CA ASP A 867 1.17 -11.54 -14.00
C ASP A 867 2.63 -11.94 -13.87
N ARG A 868 3.02 -12.92 -14.69
CA ARG A 868 4.39 -13.38 -14.82
C ARG A 868 4.81 -13.48 -16.27
N MET A 869 6.03 -13.02 -16.52
CA MET A 869 6.66 -13.03 -17.83
C MET A 869 8.09 -13.59 -17.74
N ASP A 870 8.48 -14.38 -18.73
CA ASP A 870 9.87 -14.75 -18.96
C ASP A 870 10.52 -13.70 -19.87
N ILE A 871 11.86 -13.59 -19.80
CA ILE A 871 12.65 -12.69 -20.63
C ILE A 871 13.87 -13.41 -21.21
N LYS A 872 14.13 -13.16 -22.49
CA LYS A 872 15.39 -13.47 -23.16
C LYS A 872 16.03 -12.20 -23.67
N ILE A 873 17.34 -12.07 -23.49
CA ILE A 873 18.12 -11.04 -24.15
C ILE A 873 18.62 -11.62 -25.47
N ILE A 874 18.49 -10.87 -26.57
CA ILE A 874 18.98 -11.24 -27.89
C ILE A 874 20.04 -10.21 -28.30
N SER A 875 21.25 -10.68 -28.59
CA SER A 875 22.35 -9.82 -29.02
C SER A 875 22.22 -9.39 -30.49
N PRO A 876 22.97 -8.35 -30.93
CA PRO A 876 22.97 -7.90 -32.32
C PRO A 876 23.36 -9.01 -33.32
N SER A 877 24.22 -9.95 -32.92
CA SER A 877 24.57 -11.14 -33.72
C SER A 877 23.48 -12.22 -33.73
N GLY A 878 22.48 -12.12 -32.85
CA GLY A 878 21.39 -13.08 -32.69
C GLY A 878 21.65 -14.18 -31.67
N GLU A 879 22.70 -14.11 -30.84
CA GLU A 879 22.84 -15.00 -29.69
C GLU A 879 21.71 -14.71 -28.68
N GLU A 880 21.10 -15.75 -28.12
CA GLU A 880 20.07 -15.62 -27.09
C GLU A 880 20.65 -15.95 -25.71
N SER A 881 20.23 -15.19 -24.69
CA SER A 881 20.46 -15.58 -23.31
C SER A 881 19.70 -16.86 -22.97
N LYS A 882 20.14 -17.51 -21.89
CA LYS A 882 19.29 -18.45 -21.17
C LYS A 882 18.07 -17.70 -20.61
N SER A 883 16.99 -18.44 -20.39
CA SER A 883 15.79 -17.94 -19.71
C SER A 883 15.21 -19.02 -18.80
N ILE A 884 14.35 -18.63 -17.86
CA ILE A 884 13.70 -19.57 -16.96
C ILE A 884 12.18 -19.43 -17.10
N VAL A 885 11.56 -20.53 -17.52
CA VAL A 885 10.10 -20.62 -17.74
C VAL A 885 9.30 -20.59 -16.43
N SER A 886 9.91 -20.79 -15.25
CA SER A 886 9.22 -20.91 -13.96
C SER A 886 10.11 -20.65 -12.72
N GLY A 887 10.91 -19.59 -12.72
CA GLY A 887 11.89 -19.32 -11.65
C GLY A 887 11.37 -18.27 -10.67
N TYR A 888 11.22 -18.65 -9.41
CA TYR A 888 10.98 -17.72 -8.30
C TYR A 888 12.32 -17.49 -7.62
N TYR A 889 12.77 -16.24 -7.52
CA TYR A 889 14.08 -15.90 -6.93
C TYR A 889 15.21 -16.71 -7.59
N GLU A 890 15.55 -16.41 -8.84
CA GLU A 890 16.63 -17.11 -9.55
C GLU A 890 17.58 -16.13 -10.23
N THR A 891 18.89 -16.44 -10.19
CA THR A 891 19.91 -15.76 -11.00
C THR A 891 20.32 -16.66 -12.15
N ILE A 892 20.29 -16.12 -13.36
CA ILE A 892 20.95 -16.69 -14.52
C ILE A 892 22.11 -15.78 -14.90
N SER A 893 23.24 -16.37 -15.29
CA SER A 893 24.30 -15.62 -15.95
C SER A 893 24.87 -16.41 -17.12
N GLY A 894 25.45 -15.68 -18.06
CA GLY A 894 26.19 -16.24 -19.19
C GLY A 894 26.85 -15.15 -20.00
N ASP A 895 27.39 -15.56 -21.15
CA ASP A 895 28.18 -14.69 -22.02
C ASP A 895 27.60 -14.74 -23.43
N PHE A 896 27.55 -13.58 -24.08
CA PHE A 896 27.42 -13.42 -25.53
C PHE A 896 28.82 -13.41 -26.11
N ASN A 897 29.21 -14.47 -26.79
CA ASN A 897 30.60 -14.71 -27.18
C ASN A 897 31.04 -13.78 -28.32
N PHE A 898 30.13 -13.43 -29.24
CA PHE A 898 30.47 -12.56 -30.36
C PHE A 898 30.62 -11.11 -29.93
N GLU A 899 29.77 -10.65 -29.01
CA GLU A 899 29.83 -9.30 -28.44
C GLU A 899 30.85 -9.18 -27.30
N ASN A 900 31.32 -10.31 -26.74
CA ASN A 900 32.12 -10.32 -25.50
C ASN A 900 31.41 -9.52 -24.38
N THR A 901 30.10 -9.75 -24.27
CA THR A 901 29.19 -9.11 -23.31
C THR A 901 28.71 -10.17 -22.34
N LYS A 902 28.80 -9.90 -21.04
CA LYS A 902 28.28 -10.80 -20.01
C LYS A 902 26.89 -10.34 -19.57
N TYR A 903 25.96 -11.26 -19.35
CA TYR A 903 24.63 -10.95 -18.82
C TYR A 903 24.40 -11.61 -17.47
N ILE A 904 23.62 -10.93 -16.63
CA ILE A 904 23.06 -11.42 -15.37
C ILE A 904 21.56 -11.09 -15.38
N LEU A 905 20.72 -12.08 -15.14
CA LEU A 905 19.27 -11.97 -15.00
C LEU A 905 18.88 -12.42 -13.61
N ASN A 906 18.33 -11.52 -12.79
CA ASN A 906 17.77 -11.83 -11.47
C ASN A 906 16.25 -11.72 -11.52
N TYR A 907 15.58 -12.87 -11.42
CA TYR A 907 14.12 -12.94 -11.31
C TYR A 907 13.73 -12.87 -9.85
N VAL A 908 12.90 -11.90 -9.49
CA VAL A 908 12.38 -11.66 -8.13
C VAL A 908 10.86 -11.70 -8.21
N TYR A 909 10.25 -12.77 -7.70
CA TYR A 909 8.80 -12.88 -7.63
C TYR A 909 8.37 -13.78 -6.46
N PRO A 910 7.35 -13.39 -5.69
CA PRO A 910 6.78 -12.04 -5.62
C PRO A 910 7.69 -11.12 -4.81
N THR A 911 7.89 -9.87 -5.21
CA THR A 911 8.66 -8.90 -4.39
C THR A 911 8.06 -8.78 -2.99
N THR A 912 8.90 -8.59 -1.97
CA THR A 912 8.45 -8.56 -0.56
C THR A 912 7.61 -7.33 -0.19
N PHE A 913 7.67 -6.26 -0.98
CA PHE A 913 7.01 -4.98 -0.69
C PHE A 913 5.75 -4.72 -1.53
N SER A 914 5.66 -5.22 -2.77
CA SER A 914 4.50 -5.01 -3.67
C SER A 914 3.85 -6.30 -4.16
N GLY A 915 4.56 -7.44 -4.12
CA GLY A 915 4.10 -8.71 -4.66
C GLY A 915 4.19 -8.82 -6.19
N GLN A 916 4.71 -7.79 -6.88
CA GLN A 916 4.93 -7.79 -8.32
C GLN A 916 6.11 -8.69 -8.70
N GLN A 917 6.23 -9.05 -9.98
CA GLN A 917 7.47 -9.58 -10.51
C GLN A 917 8.40 -8.42 -10.86
N LEU A 918 9.65 -8.55 -10.42
CA LEU A 918 10.77 -7.73 -10.85
C LEU A 918 11.80 -8.64 -11.53
N VAL A 919 12.24 -8.28 -12.74
CA VAL A 919 13.41 -8.88 -13.38
C VAL A 919 14.49 -7.82 -13.51
N GLN A 920 15.62 -8.04 -12.84
CA GLN A 920 16.78 -7.16 -12.91
C GLN A 920 17.78 -7.75 -13.89
N ILE A 921 18.19 -6.95 -14.85
CA ILE A 921 19.10 -7.33 -15.92
C ILE A 921 20.35 -6.47 -15.78
N ALA A 922 21.52 -7.09 -15.74
CA ALA A 922 22.80 -6.39 -15.84
C ALA A 922 23.56 -6.92 -17.07
N LEU A 923 23.93 -6.02 -17.96
CA LEU A 923 24.73 -6.29 -19.16
C LEU A 923 26.09 -5.61 -18.99
N LEU A 924 27.16 -6.40 -18.94
CA LEU A 924 28.53 -5.94 -18.71
C LEU A 924 29.31 -5.92 -20.01
N ASN A 925 29.97 -4.80 -20.28
CA ASN A 925 30.68 -4.54 -21.54
C ASN A 925 29.77 -4.77 -22.75
N ILE A 926 28.58 -4.15 -22.74
CA ILE A 926 27.58 -4.28 -23.79
C ILE A 926 27.99 -3.45 -25.00
N THR A 927 28.14 -4.12 -26.14
CA THR A 927 28.64 -3.49 -27.37
C THR A 927 27.53 -2.83 -28.18
N ARG A 928 27.94 -1.95 -29.09
CA ARG A 928 27.04 -1.29 -30.04
C ARG A 928 26.17 -2.26 -30.85
N GLY A 929 24.97 -1.81 -31.20
CA GLY A 929 24.01 -2.52 -32.03
C GLY A 929 22.61 -2.47 -31.42
N THR A 930 21.64 -3.03 -32.15
CA THR A 930 20.27 -3.21 -31.68
C THR A 930 20.18 -4.51 -30.88
N TRP A 931 19.84 -4.37 -29.61
CA TRP A 931 19.58 -5.48 -28.69
C TRP A 931 18.08 -5.66 -28.52
N LYS A 932 17.64 -6.87 -28.16
CA LYS A 932 16.22 -7.14 -27.92
C LYS A 932 16.00 -7.84 -26.58
N LEU A 933 14.92 -7.47 -25.92
CA LEU A 933 14.34 -8.19 -24.80
C LEU A 933 13.08 -8.89 -25.32
N ARG A 934 13.16 -10.21 -25.53
CA ARG A 934 12.02 -11.04 -25.91
C ARG A 934 11.29 -11.47 -24.66
N LEU A 935 10.11 -10.90 -24.45
CA LEU A 935 9.21 -11.22 -23.35
C LEU A 935 8.29 -12.37 -23.77
N THR A 936 7.98 -13.28 -22.85
CA THR A 936 7.00 -14.35 -23.06
C THR A 936 6.02 -14.39 -21.89
N GLY A 937 4.72 -14.31 -22.16
CA GLY A 937 3.70 -14.44 -21.11
C GLY A 937 3.72 -15.83 -20.48
N LEU A 938 4.02 -15.95 -19.20
CA LEU A 938 3.94 -17.21 -18.45
C LEU A 938 2.59 -17.37 -17.77
N TYR A 939 2.08 -16.25 -17.26
CA TYR A 939 0.80 -16.16 -16.58
C TYR A 939 0.26 -14.75 -16.76
N ILE A 940 -0.89 -14.61 -17.41
CA ILE A 940 -1.42 -13.31 -17.83
C ILE A 940 -2.88 -13.15 -17.40
N THR A 941 -3.15 -12.04 -16.74
CA THR A 941 -4.45 -11.53 -16.28
C THR A 941 -4.66 -10.10 -16.78
N ILE A 942 -3.72 -9.19 -16.54
CA ILE A 942 -3.76 -7.79 -16.98
C ILE A 942 -2.84 -7.59 -18.19
N GLY A 943 -1.66 -8.21 -18.15
CA GLY A 943 -0.65 -8.21 -19.19
C GLY A 943 0.35 -7.06 -19.14
N ASN A 944 0.19 -6.10 -18.23
CA ASN A 944 0.97 -4.86 -18.26
C ASN A 944 2.39 -5.05 -17.69
N TYR A 945 3.37 -4.46 -18.36
CA TYR A 945 4.75 -4.39 -17.90
C TYR A 945 5.36 -3.01 -18.17
N ASN A 946 6.29 -2.60 -17.31
CA ASN A 946 7.14 -1.41 -17.49
C ASN A 946 8.61 -1.84 -17.44
N ILE A 947 9.44 -1.31 -18.34
CA ILE A 947 10.87 -1.60 -18.43
C ILE A 947 11.65 -0.30 -18.38
N TYR A 948 12.61 -0.24 -17.47
CA TYR A 948 13.44 0.93 -17.19
C TYR A 948 14.90 0.60 -17.40
N MET A 949 15.65 1.52 -18.00
CA MET A 949 17.11 1.56 -17.94
C MET A 949 17.56 2.45 -16.78
N ASP A 950 18.86 2.50 -16.52
CA ASP A 950 19.45 3.54 -15.67
C ASP A 950 19.00 4.95 -16.13
N ASN A 951 18.89 5.90 -15.19
CA ASN A 951 18.66 7.32 -15.51
C ASN A 951 19.64 7.79 -16.59
N ARG A 952 19.22 8.72 -17.45
CA ARG A 952 20.00 9.18 -18.61
C ARG A 952 21.41 9.65 -18.23
N VAL A 953 21.57 10.25 -17.05
CA VAL A 953 22.88 10.74 -16.56
C VAL A 953 23.93 9.63 -16.42
N PHE A 954 23.51 8.37 -16.26
CA PHE A 954 24.38 7.21 -16.09
C PHE A 954 24.70 6.49 -17.40
N LEU A 955 24.12 6.92 -18.51
CA LEU A 955 24.21 6.26 -19.82
C LEU A 955 24.98 7.11 -20.82
N ASN A 956 25.69 6.47 -21.74
CA ASN A 956 26.26 7.11 -22.91
C ASN A 956 25.13 7.64 -23.83
N GLU A 957 25.48 8.64 -24.64
CA GLU A 957 24.58 9.19 -25.65
C GLU A 957 24.26 8.13 -26.71
N GLY A 958 22.97 7.87 -26.93
CA GLY A 958 22.49 6.91 -27.93
C GLY A 958 22.09 5.53 -27.37
N THR A 959 22.29 5.27 -26.08
CA THR A 959 21.67 4.13 -25.38
C THR A 959 20.19 4.43 -25.13
N ASN A 960 19.25 3.91 -25.93
CA ASN A 960 17.82 4.27 -25.88
C ASN A 960 16.90 3.08 -26.17
N PHE A 961 15.68 3.08 -25.63
CA PHE A 961 14.61 2.24 -26.18
C PHE A 961 14.11 2.78 -27.52
N ASP A 962 13.81 1.88 -28.46
CA ASP A 962 13.33 2.25 -29.79
C ASP A 962 11.87 2.75 -29.76
N ASN A 963 11.08 2.23 -28.81
CA ASN A 963 9.68 2.61 -28.59
C ASN A 963 9.48 3.10 -27.14
N PRO A 964 9.96 4.31 -26.80
CA PRO A 964 9.88 4.82 -25.44
C PRO A 964 8.47 5.31 -25.09
N ASP A 965 8.12 5.27 -23.80
CA ASP A 965 6.89 5.89 -23.27
C ASP A 965 7.26 7.02 -22.28
N PRO A 966 6.75 8.24 -22.48
CA PRO A 966 7.10 9.39 -21.64
C PRO A 966 6.42 9.39 -20.26
N PHE A 967 5.39 8.55 -20.04
CA PHE A 967 4.69 8.39 -18.76
C PHE A 967 5.34 7.29 -17.91
N TYR A 968 4.97 7.19 -16.62
CA TYR A 968 5.59 6.27 -15.65
C TYR A 968 7.08 6.51 -15.39
N THR A 969 7.56 7.74 -15.60
CA THR A 969 8.97 8.14 -15.47
C THR A 969 9.30 8.77 -14.11
N VAL A 970 8.42 8.59 -13.12
CA VAL A 970 8.56 9.14 -11.76
C VAL A 970 9.70 8.44 -11.02
N ASN A 971 10.69 9.21 -10.57
CA ASN A 971 11.83 8.68 -9.81
C ASN A 971 11.47 8.49 -8.33
N PHE A 972 12.08 7.49 -7.69
CA PHE A 972 12.18 7.47 -6.23
C PHE A 972 13.05 8.66 -5.77
N PRO A 973 12.70 9.39 -4.68
CA PRO A 973 11.64 9.10 -3.71
C PRO A 973 10.27 9.73 -4.02
N ALA A 974 10.10 10.48 -5.11
CA ALA A 974 8.85 11.16 -5.45
C ALA A 974 7.65 10.23 -5.67
N THR A 975 7.88 8.92 -5.79
CA THR A 975 6.81 7.92 -5.86
C THR A 975 6.11 7.64 -4.53
N GLN A 976 6.62 8.13 -3.39
CA GLN A 976 6.09 7.88 -2.04
C GLN A 976 4.76 8.64 -1.78
N ASP A 977 3.83 8.04 -1.01
CA ASP A 977 2.46 8.57 -0.82
C ASP A 977 2.41 9.96 -0.14
N TYR A 978 3.28 10.18 0.83
CA TYR A 978 3.28 11.37 1.69
C TYR A 978 4.44 12.34 1.38
N VAL A 979 4.88 12.33 0.13
CA VAL A 979 5.84 13.30 -0.42
C VAL A 979 5.08 14.28 -1.32
N ILE A 980 5.48 15.55 -1.30
CA ILE A 980 5.02 16.54 -2.27
C ILE A 980 5.89 16.39 -3.53
N SER A 981 5.34 15.74 -4.56
CA SER A 981 6.03 15.49 -5.83
C SER A 981 5.89 16.69 -6.78
N VAL A 982 7.02 17.21 -7.26
CA VAL A 982 7.07 18.48 -8.00
C VAL A 982 7.68 18.30 -9.39
N GLY A 983 6.90 18.63 -10.43
CA GLY A 983 7.37 18.72 -11.82
C GLY A 983 7.85 20.12 -12.18
N ALA A 984 8.60 20.24 -13.29
CA ALA A 984 9.19 21.49 -13.74
C ALA A 984 8.40 22.11 -14.91
N TYR A 985 8.15 23.41 -14.76
CA TYR A 985 7.48 24.25 -15.73
C TYR A 985 8.47 25.25 -16.33
N ASP A 986 8.40 25.45 -17.64
CA ASP A 986 9.15 26.49 -18.34
C ASP A 986 8.30 27.76 -18.43
N LEU A 987 8.62 28.71 -17.56
CA LEU A 987 7.90 29.97 -17.45
C LEU A 987 8.06 30.86 -18.70
N GLN A 988 9.23 30.84 -19.35
CA GLN A 988 9.49 31.67 -20.53
C GLN A 988 8.66 31.19 -21.73
N ASN A 989 8.57 29.87 -21.91
CA ASN A 989 7.84 29.26 -23.03
C ASN A 989 6.37 28.94 -22.71
N ASN A 990 5.94 29.21 -21.48
CA ASN A 990 4.59 28.95 -20.97
C ASN A 990 4.13 27.50 -21.22
N ASN A 991 5.03 26.54 -21.04
CA ASN A 991 4.79 25.11 -21.29
C ASN A 991 5.49 24.22 -20.26
N MET A 992 5.16 22.93 -20.29
CA MET A 992 5.87 21.93 -19.48
C MET A 992 7.31 21.78 -19.96
N TRP A 993 8.26 21.74 -19.02
CA TRP A 993 9.65 21.45 -19.36
C TRP A 993 9.73 20.01 -19.90
N PRO A 994 10.13 19.77 -21.17
CA PRO A 994 9.96 18.46 -21.80
C PRO A 994 10.58 17.26 -21.05
N PRO A 995 11.77 17.40 -20.42
CA PRO A 995 12.36 16.34 -19.59
C PRO A 995 11.65 16.06 -18.27
N SER A 996 10.84 16.98 -17.74
CA SER A 996 10.15 16.76 -16.45
C SER A 996 9.39 15.43 -16.48
N SER A 997 9.75 14.50 -15.60
CA SER A 997 9.11 13.20 -15.47
C SER A 997 7.59 13.32 -15.30
N ARG A 998 6.87 12.29 -15.75
CA ARG A 998 5.42 12.28 -15.83
C ARG A 998 4.85 11.05 -15.16
N GLY A 999 3.73 11.24 -14.47
CA GLY A 999 2.97 10.16 -13.88
C GLY A 999 2.21 9.31 -14.91
N PRO A 1000 1.30 8.45 -14.48
CA PRO A 1000 1.17 8.07 -13.08
C PRO A 1000 2.44 7.30 -12.64
N ASN A 1001 2.66 7.10 -11.34
CA ASN A 1001 3.73 6.20 -10.91
C ASN A 1001 3.39 4.73 -11.23
N ILE A 1002 4.30 3.80 -10.91
CA ILE A 1002 4.13 2.37 -11.22
C ILE A 1002 2.98 1.67 -10.46
N GLN A 1003 2.33 2.35 -9.51
CA GLN A 1003 1.09 1.91 -8.86
C GLN A 1003 -0.16 2.61 -9.42
N ASN A 1004 -0.04 3.26 -10.58
CA ASN A 1004 -1.11 4.04 -11.21
C ASN A 1004 -1.57 5.25 -10.37
N GLN A 1005 -0.76 5.72 -9.42
CA GLN A 1005 -1.07 6.93 -8.66
C GLN A 1005 -0.71 8.19 -9.45
N LEU A 1006 -1.54 9.23 -9.31
CA LEU A 1006 -1.32 10.52 -9.96
C LEU A 1006 -0.03 11.19 -9.47
N ASN A 1007 0.85 11.57 -10.40
CA ASN A 1007 2.02 12.41 -10.17
C ASN A 1007 2.28 13.31 -11.41
N PRO A 1008 2.94 14.48 -11.28
CA PRO A 1008 3.27 15.14 -10.01
C PRO A 1008 2.02 15.62 -9.27
N ASP A 1009 2.20 16.10 -8.04
CA ASP A 1009 1.12 16.78 -7.31
C ASP A 1009 0.87 18.16 -7.88
N ILE A 1010 1.96 18.90 -8.13
CA ILE A 1010 1.95 20.22 -8.74
C ILE A 1010 3.20 20.40 -9.61
N ILE A 1011 3.20 21.43 -10.43
CA ILE A 1011 4.38 21.88 -11.16
C ILE A 1011 4.80 23.26 -10.69
N ALA A 1012 6.09 23.57 -10.76
CA ALA A 1012 6.62 24.89 -10.44
C ALA A 1012 7.71 25.31 -11.45
N PRO A 1013 8.04 26.61 -11.56
CA PRO A 1013 9.11 27.09 -12.43
C PRO A 1013 10.43 26.36 -12.15
N GLY A 1014 11.01 25.76 -13.18
CA GLY A 1014 12.19 24.90 -13.03
C GLY A 1014 13.26 25.05 -14.11
N VAL A 1015 13.15 26.07 -14.98
CA VAL A 1015 14.07 26.25 -16.11
C VAL A 1015 14.82 27.58 -15.97
N ASN A 1016 16.16 27.52 -15.99
CA ASN A 1016 17.07 28.66 -15.87
C ASN A 1016 16.82 29.53 -14.62
N ILE A 1017 16.49 28.91 -13.49
CA ILE A 1017 16.17 29.62 -12.25
C ILE A 1017 17.43 30.22 -11.64
N ILE A 1018 17.43 31.53 -11.36
CA ILE A 1018 18.60 32.22 -10.80
C ILE A 1018 18.72 31.97 -9.29
N GLY A 1019 19.95 31.79 -8.81
CA GLY A 1019 20.27 31.79 -7.38
C GLY A 1019 21.76 32.00 -7.10
N PRO A 1020 22.13 32.19 -5.82
CA PRO A 1020 23.50 32.10 -5.32
C PRO A 1020 24.28 30.91 -5.89
N TYR A 1021 25.52 31.15 -6.28
CA TYR A 1021 26.41 30.17 -6.86
C TYR A 1021 27.84 30.35 -6.32
N LEU A 1022 28.71 29.40 -6.64
CA LEU A 1022 30.05 29.31 -6.07
C LEU A 1022 30.85 30.62 -6.17
N ASN A 1023 31.71 30.86 -5.18
CA ASN A 1023 32.63 32.00 -5.12
C ASN A 1023 31.92 33.35 -5.06
N ASN A 1024 30.81 33.43 -4.32
CA ASN A 1024 30.02 34.65 -4.17
C ASN A 1024 29.51 35.22 -5.52
N THR A 1025 29.08 34.33 -6.43
CA THR A 1025 28.52 34.69 -7.75
C THR A 1025 27.06 34.24 -7.87
N TYR A 1026 26.41 34.53 -9.00
CA TYR A 1026 25.09 33.99 -9.31
C TYR A 1026 25.14 33.04 -10.51
N GLY A 1027 24.28 32.02 -10.46
CA GLY A 1027 24.14 31.00 -11.49
C GLY A 1027 22.69 30.73 -11.81
N ARG A 1028 22.46 29.72 -12.64
CA ARG A 1028 21.15 29.24 -13.06
C ARG A 1028 21.03 27.75 -12.77
N LEU A 1029 19.84 27.31 -12.36
CA LEU A 1029 19.50 25.91 -12.17
C LEU A 1029 18.35 25.53 -13.10
N THR A 1030 18.51 24.45 -13.85
CA THR A 1030 17.44 23.86 -14.67
C THR A 1030 17.20 22.43 -14.21
N GLY A 1031 15.95 22.08 -13.93
CA GLY A 1031 15.57 20.75 -13.48
C GLY A 1031 14.37 20.74 -12.54
N THR A 1032 13.86 19.55 -12.26
CA THR A 1032 12.81 19.38 -11.26
C THR A 1032 13.28 19.72 -9.84
N ALA A 1033 14.59 19.68 -9.56
CA ALA A 1033 15.17 20.19 -8.31
C ALA A 1033 14.95 21.70 -8.11
N ALA A 1034 15.02 22.51 -9.17
CA ALA A 1034 14.74 23.95 -9.08
C ALA A 1034 13.26 24.23 -8.76
N ALA A 1035 12.36 23.45 -9.36
CA ALA A 1035 10.93 23.51 -9.07
C ALA A 1035 10.63 23.08 -7.62
N ALA A 1036 11.24 21.99 -7.15
CA ALA A 1036 11.13 21.53 -5.78
C ALA A 1036 11.66 22.57 -4.77
N ALA A 1037 12.71 23.33 -5.11
CA ALA A 1037 13.24 24.41 -4.28
C ALA A 1037 12.22 25.54 -4.07
N TYR A 1038 11.54 25.98 -5.15
CA TYR A 1038 10.45 26.97 -5.03
C TYR A 1038 9.32 26.47 -4.11
N VAL A 1039 8.90 25.21 -4.32
CA VAL A 1039 7.84 24.60 -3.48
C VAL A 1039 8.31 24.48 -2.03
N SER A 1040 9.57 24.12 -1.77
CA SER A 1040 10.12 24.01 -0.42
C SER A 1040 10.10 25.34 0.33
N GLY A 1041 10.48 26.42 -0.35
CA GLY A 1041 10.35 27.77 0.21
C GLY A 1041 8.89 28.16 0.46
N ALA A 1042 7.97 27.85 -0.45
CA ALA A 1042 6.55 28.11 -0.25
C ALA A 1042 5.97 27.33 0.95
N CYS A 1043 6.41 26.08 1.12
CA CYS A 1043 6.06 25.25 2.27
C CYS A 1043 6.62 25.84 3.58
N ALA A 1044 7.80 26.45 3.56
CA ALA A 1044 8.33 27.15 4.74
C ALA A 1044 7.52 28.40 5.11
N LEU A 1045 7.07 29.19 4.13
CA LEU A 1045 6.13 30.29 4.38
C LEU A 1045 4.82 29.78 5.01
N PHE A 1046 4.30 28.66 4.49
CA PHE A 1046 3.11 28.01 5.02
C PHE A 1046 3.31 27.55 6.48
N TYR A 1047 4.43 26.88 6.81
CA TYR A 1047 4.72 26.45 8.18
C TYR A 1047 4.94 27.59 9.15
N GLN A 1048 5.52 28.70 8.70
CA GLN A 1048 5.55 29.87 9.55
C GLN A 1048 4.12 30.31 9.88
N TYR A 1049 3.29 30.48 8.86
CA TYR A 1049 1.93 31.00 9.04
C TYR A 1049 1.05 30.07 9.88
N THR A 1050 1.17 28.76 9.70
CA THR A 1050 0.32 27.77 10.38
C THR A 1050 0.84 27.37 11.76
N ILE A 1051 2.11 27.00 11.86
CA ILE A 1051 2.72 26.43 13.07
C ILE A 1051 3.42 27.50 13.90
N VAL A 1052 4.34 28.26 13.32
CA VAL A 1052 5.21 29.19 14.09
C VAL A 1052 4.41 30.37 14.63
N ASP A 1053 3.54 30.95 13.80
CA ASP A 1053 2.68 32.08 14.17
C ASP A 1053 1.39 31.64 14.88
N ASP A 1054 1.25 30.33 15.16
CA ASP A 1054 0.15 29.74 15.94
C ASP A 1054 -1.26 30.09 15.41
N ARG A 1055 -1.44 30.09 14.09
CA ARG A 1055 -2.74 30.42 13.48
C ARG A 1055 -3.58 29.19 13.16
N TYR A 1056 -2.93 28.12 12.68
CA TYR A 1056 -3.59 26.90 12.20
C TYR A 1056 -2.73 25.66 12.51
N GLN A 1057 -2.40 25.40 13.78
CA GLN A 1057 -1.45 24.36 14.18
C GLN A 1057 -1.76 22.94 13.66
N TYR A 1058 -3.04 22.63 13.38
CA TYR A 1058 -3.46 21.34 12.83
C TYR A 1058 -3.24 21.18 11.33
N GLU A 1059 -2.93 22.26 10.62
CA GLU A 1059 -2.67 22.26 9.17
C GLU A 1059 -1.21 21.93 8.83
N GLY A 1060 -0.35 21.76 9.84
CA GLY A 1060 1.09 21.54 9.68
C GLY A 1060 1.51 20.13 9.22
N PHE A 1061 0.56 19.25 8.89
CA PHE A 1061 0.85 17.92 8.36
C PHE A 1061 1.01 17.96 6.83
N THR A 1062 1.89 17.11 6.27
CA THR A 1062 2.18 17.11 4.82
C THR A 1062 0.92 16.94 3.95
N PRO A 1063 -0.05 16.05 4.26
CA PRO A 1063 -1.26 15.92 3.46
C PRO A 1063 -2.10 17.21 3.40
N ASN A 1064 -2.20 17.97 4.51
CA ASN A 1064 -2.91 19.25 4.50
C ASN A 1064 -2.17 20.28 3.67
N MET A 1065 -0.86 20.42 3.87
CA MET A 1065 -0.04 21.31 3.04
C MET A 1065 -0.20 21.01 1.54
N LYS A 1066 -0.17 19.73 1.17
CA LYS A 1066 -0.42 19.24 -0.20
C LYS A 1066 -1.82 19.64 -0.69
N ALA A 1067 -2.86 19.49 0.14
CA ALA A 1067 -4.22 19.95 -0.19
C ALA A 1067 -4.27 21.45 -0.49
N PHE A 1068 -3.62 22.27 0.34
CA PHE A 1068 -3.58 23.72 0.19
C PHE A 1068 -2.82 24.14 -1.08
N LEU A 1069 -1.69 23.50 -1.37
CA LEU A 1069 -0.95 23.66 -2.63
C LEU A 1069 -1.84 23.34 -3.85
N GLN A 1070 -2.58 22.23 -3.80
CA GLN A 1070 -3.45 21.78 -4.89
C GLN A 1070 -4.68 22.69 -5.06
N LEU A 1071 -5.31 23.13 -3.97
CA LEU A 1071 -6.44 24.07 -3.99
C LEU A 1071 -6.02 25.42 -4.59
N GLY A 1072 -4.87 25.94 -4.12
CA GLY A 1072 -4.33 27.23 -4.54
C GLY A 1072 -3.71 27.25 -5.94
N ALA A 1073 -3.42 26.09 -6.53
CA ALA A 1073 -2.72 25.99 -7.81
C ALA A 1073 -3.45 26.70 -8.97
N THR A 1074 -2.68 27.38 -9.81
CA THR A 1074 -3.16 27.99 -11.05
C THR A 1074 -3.44 26.93 -12.10
N ARG A 1075 -4.63 26.96 -12.71
CA ARG A 1075 -5.07 26.03 -13.74
C ARG A 1075 -5.35 26.78 -15.04
N SER A 1076 -4.86 26.23 -16.16
CA SER A 1076 -5.07 26.81 -17.48
C SER A 1076 -6.43 26.39 -18.06
N GLY A 1077 -7.16 27.35 -18.63
CA GLY A 1077 -8.43 27.06 -19.32
C GLY A 1077 -8.24 26.09 -20.48
N GLY A 1078 -9.13 25.11 -20.60
CA GLY A 1078 -9.08 24.09 -21.67
C GLY A 1078 -8.22 22.86 -21.37
N THR A 1079 -7.55 22.80 -20.21
CA THR A 1079 -6.87 21.59 -19.71
C THR A 1079 -7.70 20.94 -18.60
N LEU A 1080 -7.84 19.62 -18.63
CA LEU A 1080 -8.47 18.86 -17.56
C LEU A 1080 -7.47 18.65 -16.42
N TYR A 1081 -7.92 18.89 -15.19
CA TYR A 1081 -7.14 18.69 -13.97
C TYR A 1081 -7.91 17.78 -12.99
N PRO A 1082 -7.20 16.98 -12.19
CA PRO A 1082 -5.76 16.75 -12.29
C PRO A 1082 -5.36 15.91 -13.52
N ASN A 1083 -4.08 15.92 -13.89
CA ASN A 1083 -3.52 15.05 -14.94
C ASN A 1083 -2.07 14.64 -14.65
N ASN A 1084 -1.60 13.59 -15.32
CA ASN A 1084 -0.27 12.97 -15.14
C ASN A 1084 0.93 13.80 -15.65
N ILE A 1085 0.72 15.07 -15.98
CA ILE A 1085 1.76 15.97 -16.49
C ILE A 1085 1.91 17.18 -15.56
N ALA A 1086 0.81 17.88 -15.33
CA ALA A 1086 0.77 19.11 -14.54
C ALA A 1086 0.27 18.89 -13.10
N GLY A 1087 -0.11 17.67 -12.74
CA GLY A 1087 -0.76 17.38 -11.47
C GLY A 1087 -2.05 18.17 -11.32
N TYR A 1088 -2.16 18.94 -10.23
CA TYR A 1088 -3.29 19.82 -9.95
C TYR A 1088 -3.13 21.25 -10.49
N GLY A 1089 -1.97 21.60 -11.04
CA GLY A 1089 -1.70 22.92 -11.60
C GLY A 1089 -0.33 23.48 -11.25
N ILE A 1090 -0.11 24.75 -11.62
CA ILE A 1090 1.12 25.49 -11.36
C ILE A 1090 1.09 26.08 -9.95
N LEU A 1091 2.20 25.99 -9.22
CA LEU A 1091 2.38 26.60 -7.89
C LEU A 1091 1.92 28.07 -7.90
N ASN A 1092 1.05 28.40 -6.95
CA ASN A 1092 0.59 29.76 -6.71
C ASN A 1092 0.45 30.00 -5.21
N VAL A 1093 1.50 30.56 -4.61
CA VAL A 1093 1.61 30.83 -3.18
C VAL A 1093 0.53 31.80 -2.71
N ARG A 1094 0.16 32.79 -3.53
CA ARG A 1094 -0.98 33.65 -3.21
C ARG A 1094 -2.27 32.83 -3.12
N GLY A 1095 -2.55 31.98 -4.11
CA GLY A 1095 -3.73 31.12 -4.14
C GLY A 1095 -3.81 30.18 -2.93
N VAL A 1096 -2.66 29.68 -2.47
CA VAL A 1096 -2.53 28.88 -1.23
C VAL A 1096 -3.01 29.68 -0.02
N PHE A 1097 -2.51 30.91 0.17
CA PHE A 1097 -2.88 31.74 1.32
C PHE A 1097 -4.32 32.24 1.25
N GLU A 1098 -4.89 32.35 0.05
CA GLU A 1098 -6.31 32.68 -0.13
C GLU A 1098 -7.26 31.56 0.35
N GLN A 1099 -6.77 30.32 0.56
CA GLN A 1099 -7.57 29.21 1.10
C GLN A 1099 -7.78 29.28 2.62
N PHE A 1100 -7.04 30.13 3.36
CA PHE A 1100 -7.24 30.30 4.81
C PHE A 1100 -8.44 31.20 5.18
N ARG A 1101 -9.23 31.63 4.19
CA ARG A 1101 -10.31 32.62 4.35
C ARG A 1101 -11.55 32.08 5.05
#